data_AF-P56953-F1
#
_entry.id   AF-P56953-F1
#
_cell.length_a   1.000
_cell.length_b   1.000
_cell.length_c   1.000
_cell.angle_alpha   90.00
_cell.angle_beta   90.00
_cell.angle_gamma   90.00
#
_symmetry.space_group_name_H-M   'P 1'
#
loop_
_entity.id
_entity.type
_entity.pdbx_description
1 polymer ?
#
loop_
_entity_poly.entity_id
_entity_poly.type
_entity_poly.pdbx_seq_one_letter_code
_entity_poly.pdbx_strand_id
1 'polypeptide(L)'
;MENNIQNQCVPYNCLSNPEEILLDGERISTGNSSIDISLSLVQLLVSNFVPGGGFLVGLLDFVWGIVGPSPWDAFLVQIEQLINERIAAYARSAAISNLEGLGNNFNIYVEAFKEWEADPDNPVTRTRVVDRFRILDGLLERDIPSFRIAGFEVPLLSVYAQAANLHLAILRDSSIFGARWGLTTINVNENYNRLIRHIDEYANHCADTYNRGLNNLPKSTYQDWITYNRLRRDLTLTVLDIAAFFPSYDNRRYPIQSVGQLTREIYTDPLITFNPQLQSVAQLPTFNVMESNAIRTPHLFDVLNNLTIFTDWFSVGRNFYWGGHRVISNRIGGGNITSPIYGREANQEPPRSFTFNGPVFRTLSNPTFRPLQQPWPAPPFNLRGVEGVEFSTPLNSFTYRGRGTVDSLTELPPEDNSVPPREGYSHRLCHATFVQRSGTPFLTTGPVFSWTHRSATDRNIIYPDVINQIPLVKAFNLTSGTSVVRGPGFTGGDIIRTNVNGSVLSMSLNFSNTTLQRYRVRVRYAASQTMVMSVTVGGSTTGNQGFPSTMSANGALTSQSFRFAEFPVGISASGSQGASISISNNVGRQMFHLDRIEFLPVTSTFEEEYDLERAQEAVNALFTSTNQLGLKTDVTDYHIDQVSNLVECLSDEFCLDEKRELSEKVKHAKRLSDERNLLQDRNFRSINGQLDRGWRGSTDITIQGGDDVFKENYVTLPGTFDECYPTYLYQKIDESKLKSYTRYELRGYIEDSQDLEIYLIRYNAKHEIVNVPGTGSLWPLSIENSIGPCGEPNRCAPHLEWNPNLDCSCRDGEKCAHHSHHFSLDIDVGCTDLNEDLGVWVIFKIKTQDGHARLGNLEFLEEKPLLGEALARVKRAEKKWRDKREKLEWETNIVYKEAKESVDALFVNSQYDRLQADTNIAMIHAADKRVHRIREAYLPELSVIPGVNAGIFEELEGRIFTAYSLYDARNVIKNGDFNNGLLCWNLKGHVDVEEQNNHRSVLVVPEWEAEVSQEVRVCPGRGYILRVTAYKEGYGEGCVTIHEIEDNTDELKFSNCVEEEVYPNNTVTCNDYTATQEEYGGAYTSRNHGYGKSYESNSSVQADYASVYEEKADTDGRRDNHCESNRGYGDYTPLPAGYVTKELEYFPETDKVWVEIGETEGTFIVDSVELLLMEE
;
A
#
# COMPACT_ATOMS: atom_id res chain seq x y z
N MET A 1 54.76 77.85 -45.00
CA MET A 1 53.95 77.11 -45.99
C MET A 1 53.52 75.83 -45.28
N GLU A 2 52.60 75.93 -44.31
CA GLU A 2 51.14 75.86 -44.52
C GLU A 2 50.73 74.46 -45.02
N ASN A 3 50.29 73.57 -44.11
CA ASN A 3 48.91 73.39 -43.61
C ASN A 3 48.11 72.40 -44.52
N ASN A 4 47.39 71.39 -44.03
CA ASN A 4 47.26 70.79 -42.69
C ASN A 4 46.53 69.40 -42.79
N ILE A 5 46.70 68.51 -41.79
CA ILE A 5 45.86 67.31 -41.46
C ILE A 5 45.71 66.22 -42.57
N GLN A 6 46.40 65.07 -42.52
CA GLN A 6 46.26 63.86 -41.67
C GLN A 6 45.15 62.84 -42.04
N ASN A 7 45.55 61.55 -41.99
CA ASN A 7 44.79 60.29 -41.99
C ASN A 7 44.16 59.77 -43.29
N GLN A 8 44.93 58.93 -44.01
CA GLN A 8 44.42 57.68 -44.61
C GLN A 8 45.59 56.69 -44.82
N CYS A 9 45.48 55.48 -44.25
CA CYS A 9 46.47 54.41 -44.42
C CYS A 9 45.92 53.27 -45.28
N VAL A 10 46.53 53.14 -46.47
CA VAL A 10 46.88 51.91 -47.22
C VAL A 10 45.81 50.80 -47.45
N PRO A 11 45.51 50.44 -48.71
CA PRO A 11 44.65 49.31 -49.06
C PRO A 11 45.43 47.99 -49.26
N TYR A 12 44.75 46.85 -49.14
CA TYR A 12 45.17 45.58 -49.76
C TYR A 12 43.96 44.78 -50.28
N ASN A 13 44.21 43.96 -51.31
CA ASN A 13 43.20 43.51 -52.27
C ASN A 13 42.81 42.03 -52.12
N CYS A 14 41.55 41.73 -52.48
CA CYS A 14 41.05 40.49 -53.10
C CYS A 14 41.35 39.12 -52.46
N LEU A 15 40.36 38.55 -51.77
CA LEU A 15 39.97 37.13 -51.95
C LEU A 15 38.45 36.94 -51.75
N SER A 16 37.80 36.35 -52.75
CA SER A 16 36.60 35.50 -52.66
C SER A 16 35.31 36.04 -51.99
N ASN A 17 34.44 36.69 -52.79
CA ASN A 17 32.99 36.69 -52.52
C ASN A 17 32.39 35.29 -52.80
N PRO A 18 31.67 34.66 -51.85
CA PRO A 18 30.41 33.99 -52.15
C PRO A 18 29.28 35.03 -52.18
N GLU A 19 28.24 34.76 -52.98
CA GLU A 19 27.11 35.68 -53.18
C GLU A 19 26.22 35.75 -51.91
N GLU A 20 26.36 36.79 -51.09
CA GLU A 20 25.29 37.18 -50.18
C GLU A 20 24.10 37.70 -51.00
N ILE A 21 23.12 36.82 -51.20
CA ILE A 21 21.82 37.19 -51.73
C ILE A 21 21.16 38.11 -50.71
N LEU A 22 21.11 39.40 -51.07
CA LEU A 22 20.32 40.43 -50.38
C LEU A 22 18.84 40.03 -50.39
N LEU A 23 18.40 39.35 -49.32
CA LEU A 23 16.99 39.25 -48.96
C LEU A 23 16.64 40.49 -48.14
N ASP A 24 15.81 41.35 -48.73
CA ASP A 24 15.43 42.65 -48.20
C ASP A 24 14.91 42.61 -46.74
N GLY A 25 15.17 43.70 -46.02
CA GLY A 25 14.79 43.85 -44.62
C GLY A 25 13.29 44.06 -44.41
N GLU A 26 12.50 42.99 -44.46
CA GLU A 26 11.14 42.97 -43.92
C GLU A 26 11.16 42.83 -42.38
N ARG A 27 11.21 43.97 -41.67
CA ARG A 27 10.68 44.05 -40.30
C ARG A 27 9.16 44.11 -40.38
N ILE A 28 8.49 42.98 -40.12
CA ILE A 28 7.03 42.90 -40.01
C ILE A 28 6.61 43.75 -38.81
N SER A 29 5.79 44.79 -39.01
CA SER A 29 5.40 45.72 -37.95
C SER A 29 4.19 45.20 -37.14
N THR A 30 4.39 44.09 -36.42
CA THR A 30 3.41 43.51 -35.48
C THR A 30 4.14 43.02 -34.24
N GLY A 31 4.18 43.85 -33.18
CA GLY A 31 4.75 43.49 -31.88
C GLY A 31 3.73 43.57 -30.72
N ASN A 32 2.44 43.71 -31.05
CA ASN A 32 1.39 44.11 -30.10
C ASN A 32 0.14 43.20 -30.16
N SER A 33 0.12 42.12 -30.93
CA SER A 33 -1.00 41.16 -30.89
C SER A 33 -0.89 40.25 -29.66
N SER A 34 -2.00 39.62 -29.25
CA SER A 34 -1.98 38.69 -28.11
C SER A 34 -1.09 37.46 -28.37
N ILE A 35 -0.96 37.06 -29.65
CA ILE A 35 -0.08 35.97 -30.08
C ILE A 35 1.38 36.38 -29.98
N ASP A 36 1.76 37.58 -30.47
CA ASP A 36 3.15 38.07 -30.37
C ASP A 36 3.61 38.06 -28.89
N ILE A 37 2.80 38.67 -28.03
CA ILE A 37 3.05 38.78 -26.57
C ILE A 37 3.16 37.39 -25.92
N SER A 38 2.26 36.46 -26.28
CA SER A 38 2.26 35.12 -25.70
C SER A 38 3.43 34.26 -26.20
N LEU A 39 3.88 34.43 -27.44
CA LEU A 39 5.05 33.74 -27.98
C LEU A 39 6.35 34.24 -27.34
N SER A 40 6.52 35.55 -27.13
CA SER A 40 7.68 36.08 -26.39
C SER A 40 7.68 35.62 -24.93
N LEU A 41 6.50 35.50 -24.29
CA LEU A 41 6.40 34.84 -22.99
C LEU A 41 6.81 33.36 -23.05
N VAL A 42 6.31 32.59 -24.02
CA VAL A 42 6.66 31.17 -24.16
C VAL A 42 8.17 30.99 -24.40
N GLN A 43 8.82 31.89 -25.13
CA GLN A 43 10.28 31.92 -25.27
C GLN A 43 10.98 32.10 -23.91
N LEU A 44 10.52 33.05 -23.07
CA LEU A 44 11.02 33.22 -21.70
C LEU A 44 10.85 31.95 -20.86
N LEU A 45 9.68 31.30 -20.94
CA LEU A 45 9.37 30.06 -20.20
C LEU A 45 10.16 28.84 -20.71
N VAL A 46 10.49 28.77 -22.00
CA VAL A 46 11.31 27.69 -22.58
C VAL A 46 12.79 27.86 -22.23
N SER A 47 13.32 29.08 -22.33
CA SER A 47 14.77 29.34 -22.26
C SER A 47 15.26 29.74 -20.88
N ASN A 48 14.48 30.50 -20.11
CA ASN A 48 14.93 31.20 -18.91
C ASN A 48 14.02 30.94 -17.69
N PHE A 49 13.52 29.71 -17.54
CA PHE A 49 12.73 29.31 -16.37
C PHE A 49 13.63 29.14 -15.12
N VAL A 50 14.12 30.26 -14.59
CA VAL A 50 15.01 30.36 -13.42
C VAL A 50 14.42 31.35 -12.42
N PRO A 51 14.33 31.02 -11.12
CA PRO A 51 13.89 31.97 -10.10
C PRO A 51 14.85 33.16 -9.91
N GLY A 52 14.33 34.37 -9.77
CA GLY A 52 15.13 35.59 -9.50
C GLY A 52 14.62 36.82 -10.25
N GLY A 53 15.27 37.97 -10.03
CA GLY A 53 14.82 39.26 -10.58
C GLY A 53 14.75 39.29 -12.11
N GLY A 54 15.65 38.57 -12.81
CA GLY A 54 15.66 38.49 -14.27
C GLY A 54 14.38 37.91 -14.88
N PHE A 55 13.79 36.88 -14.24
CA PHE A 55 12.52 36.29 -14.68
C PHE A 55 11.34 37.23 -14.47
N LEU A 56 11.32 37.92 -13.33
CA LEU A 56 10.30 38.92 -13.00
C LEU A 56 10.34 40.12 -13.96
N VAL A 57 11.55 40.55 -14.34
CA VAL A 57 11.74 41.56 -15.39
C VAL A 57 11.24 41.06 -16.74
N GLY A 58 11.55 39.82 -17.14
CA GLY A 58 11.01 39.24 -18.37
C GLY A 58 9.47 39.23 -18.40
N LEU A 59 8.81 38.81 -17.31
CA LEU A 59 7.34 38.85 -17.21
C LEU A 59 6.79 40.27 -17.32
N LEU A 60 7.49 41.25 -16.74
CA LEU A 60 7.10 42.66 -16.84
C LEU A 60 7.28 43.16 -18.27
N ASP A 61 8.47 43.05 -18.84
CA ASP A 61 8.83 43.62 -20.15
C ASP A 61 8.00 43.01 -21.30
N PHE A 62 7.68 41.71 -21.26
CA PHE A 62 6.90 41.07 -22.32
C PHE A 62 5.38 41.17 -22.16
N VAL A 63 4.84 41.24 -20.94
CA VAL A 63 3.39 41.14 -20.69
C VAL A 63 2.84 42.32 -19.89
N TRP A 64 3.36 42.53 -18.67
CA TRP A 64 2.67 43.35 -17.66
C TRP A 64 3.08 44.84 -17.63
N GLY A 65 4.20 45.19 -18.26
CA GLY A 65 4.78 46.54 -18.32
C GLY A 65 4.30 47.37 -19.51
N ILE A 66 3.47 46.81 -20.39
CA ILE A 66 2.89 47.54 -21.53
C ILE A 66 1.77 48.46 -21.00
N VAL A 67 2.13 49.70 -20.65
CA VAL A 67 1.25 50.64 -19.96
C VAL A 67 0.05 51.07 -20.82
N GLY A 68 -1.15 50.62 -20.43
CA GLY A 68 -2.45 51.10 -20.92
C GLY A 68 -3.45 49.98 -21.23
N PRO A 69 -4.74 50.29 -21.47
CA PRO A 69 -5.78 49.29 -21.72
C PRO A 69 -5.69 48.60 -23.10
N SER A 70 -4.82 49.05 -24.00
CA SER A 70 -4.73 48.57 -25.39
C SER A 70 -4.35 47.09 -25.57
N PRO A 71 -3.43 46.48 -24.79
CA PRO A 71 -3.04 45.08 -25.00
C PRO A 71 -4.14 44.14 -24.51
N TRP A 72 -4.71 44.39 -23.33
CA TRP A 72 -5.78 43.58 -22.77
C TRP A 72 -7.05 43.62 -23.62
N ASP A 73 -7.36 44.77 -24.25
CA ASP A 73 -8.43 44.83 -25.24
C ASP A 73 -8.18 43.88 -26.42
N ALA A 74 -6.96 43.81 -26.95
CA ALA A 74 -6.60 42.90 -28.05
C ALA A 74 -6.73 41.41 -27.66
N PHE A 75 -6.31 41.04 -26.44
CA PHE A 75 -6.48 39.69 -25.90
C PHE A 75 -7.95 39.26 -25.85
N LEU A 76 -8.86 40.16 -25.48
CA LEU A 76 -10.30 39.89 -25.42
C LEU A 76 -10.94 39.92 -26.83
N VAL A 77 -10.72 40.98 -27.60
CA VAL A 77 -11.31 41.17 -28.94
C VAL A 77 -11.01 39.97 -29.85
N GLN A 78 -9.79 39.43 -29.82
CA GLN A 78 -9.40 38.31 -30.66
C GLN A 78 -10.30 37.09 -30.43
N ILE A 79 -10.56 36.73 -29.17
CA ILE A 79 -11.41 35.58 -28.86
C ILE A 79 -12.90 35.94 -29.02
N GLU A 80 -13.35 37.11 -28.57
CA GLU A 80 -14.73 37.60 -28.74
C GLU A 80 -15.19 37.54 -30.22
N GLN A 81 -14.33 37.96 -31.16
CA GLN A 81 -14.60 37.91 -32.60
C GLN A 81 -14.63 36.47 -33.16
N LEU A 82 -13.83 35.56 -32.59
CA LEU A 82 -13.73 34.18 -33.05
C LEU A 82 -14.96 33.35 -32.69
N ILE A 83 -15.45 33.48 -31.45
CA ILE A 83 -16.62 32.73 -30.98
C ILE A 83 -17.95 33.47 -31.26
N ASN A 84 -17.88 34.70 -31.77
CA ASN A 84 -19.03 35.59 -32.00
C ASN A 84 -19.86 35.81 -30.71
N GLU A 85 -19.17 35.90 -29.57
CA GLU A 85 -19.74 36.15 -28.26
C GLU A 85 -18.93 37.26 -27.59
N ARG A 86 -19.61 38.37 -27.30
CA ARG A 86 -18.98 39.55 -26.68
C ARG A 86 -19.21 39.51 -25.18
N ILE A 87 -18.15 39.72 -24.41
CA ILE A 87 -18.23 39.80 -22.95
C ILE A 87 -19.14 40.97 -22.57
N ALA A 88 -20.03 40.76 -21.60
CA ALA A 88 -20.93 41.80 -21.11
C ALA A 88 -20.12 43.07 -20.75
N ALA A 89 -20.55 44.24 -21.23
CA ALA A 89 -19.72 45.45 -21.24
C ALA A 89 -19.15 45.84 -19.85
N TYR A 90 -19.91 45.63 -18.79
CA TYR A 90 -19.44 45.81 -17.41
C TYR A 90 -18.34 44.81 -17.03
N ALA A 91 -18.58 43.51 -17.22
CA ALA A 91 -17.61 42.44 -16.94
C ALA A 91 -16.30 42.64 -17.73
N ARG A 92 -16.41 43.03 -19.01
CA ARG A 92 -15.29 43.33 -19.88
C ARG A 92 -14.46 44.52 -19.39
N SER A 93 -15.12 45.61 -18.99
CA SER A 93 -14.46 46.80 -18.46
C SER A 93 -13.81 46.54 -17.11
N ALA A 94 -14.48 45.76 -16.24
CA ALA A 94 -13.93 45.33 -14.96
C ALA A 94 -12.70 44.43 -15.13
N ALA A 95 -12.74 43.46 -16.06
CA ALA A 95 -11.60 42.60 -16.35
C ALA A 95 -10.36 43.41 -16.81
N ILE A 96 -10.53 44.34 -17.75
CA ILE A 96 -9.43 45.21 -18.21
C ILE A 96 -8.91 46.08 -17.05
N SER A 97 -9.79 46.70 -16.26
CA SER A 97 -9.39 47.54 -15.12
C SER A 97 -8.67 46.74 -14.02
N ASN A 98 -9.04 45.49 -13.80
CA ASN A 98 -8.37 44.60 -12.84
C ASN A 98 -6.98 44.22 -13.36
N LEU A 99 -6.84 43.86 -14.64
CA LEU A 99 -5.54 43.55 -15.27
C LEU A 99 -4.57 44.74 -15.23
N GLU A 100 -5.06 45.96 -15.51
CA GLU A 100 -4.28 47.19 -15.36
C GLU A 100 -3.87 47.42 -13.89
N GLY A 101 -4.77 47.18 -12.93
CA GLY A 101 -4.46 47.22 -11.50
C GLY A 101 -3.40 46.20 -11.07
N LEU A 102 -3.47 44.97 -11.59
CA LEU A 102 -2.50 43.91 -11.35
C LEU A 102 -1.12 44.26 -11.94
N GLY A 103 -1.04 44.72 -13.20
CA GLY A 103 0.22 45.14 -13.82
C GLY A 103 0.92 46.27 -13.07
N ASN A 104 0.16 47.28 -12.63
CA ASN A 104 0.68 48.36 -11.80
C ASN A 104 1.25 47.87 -10.45
N ASN A 105 0.55 46.95 -9.76
CA ASN A 105 1.05 46.38 -8.51
C ASN A 105 2.24 45.43 -8.74
N PHE A 106 2.26 44.71 -9.86
CA PHE A 106 3.37 43.85 -10.23
C PHE A 106 4.65 44.65 -10.50
N ASN A 107 4.59 45.76 -11.23
CA ASN A 107 5.75 46.65 -11.40
C ASN A 107 6.35 47.07 -10.04
N ILE A 108 5.51 47.48 -9.09
CA ILE A 108 5.96 47.92 -7.76
C ILE A 108 6.54 46.74 -6.94
N TYR A 109 6.04 45.51 -7.15
CA TYR A 109 6.65 44.30 -6.59
C TYR A 109 8.02 44.00 -7.23
N VAL A 110 8.17 44.12 -8.56
CA VAL A 110 9.45 43.93 -9.27
C VAL A 110 10.49 44.96 -8.81
N GLU A 111 10.10 46.22 -8.62
CA GLU A 111 10.95 47.26 -8.02
C GLU A 111 11.41 46.88 -6.61
N ALA A 112 10.47 46.47 -5.74
CA ALA A 112 10.79 46.05 -4.37
C ALA A 112 11.68 44.79 -4.33
N PHE A 113 11.46 43.84 -5.25
CA PHE A 113 12.30 42.65 -5.37
C PHE A 113 13.72 43.03 -5.80
N LYS A 114 13.90 43.91 -6.79
CA LYS A 114 15.23 44.40 -7.22
C LYS A 114 15.97 45.13 -6.11
N GLU A 115 15.29 45.99 -5.36
CA GLU A 115 15.87 46.67 -4.19
C GLU A 115 16.34 45.66 -3.13
N TRP A 116 15.57 44.61 -2.88
CA TRP A 116 15.94 43.54 -1.96
C TRP A 116 17.06 42.63 -2.52
N GLU A 117 17.04 42.27 -3.81
CA GLU A 117 18.06 41.42 -4.44
C GLU A 117 19.44 42.11 -4.46
N ALA A 118 19.47 43.45 -4.54
CA ALA A 118 20.69 44.26 -4.45
C ALA A 118 21.21 44.46 -3.02
N ASP A 119 20.34 44.39 -2.00
CA ASP A 119 20.68 44.56 -0.57
C ASP A 119 19.83 43.62 0.31
N PRO A 120 20.13 42.30 0.34
CA PRO A 120 19.21 41.29 0.90
C PRO A 120 19.09 41.28 2.41
N ASP A 121 20.11 41.76 3.11
CA ASP A 121 20.19 41.79 4.58
C ASP A 121 19.50 43.02 5.19
N ASN A 122 19.18 44.02 4.38
CA ASN A 122 18.57 45.27 4.82
C ASN A 122 17.11 45.06 5.26
N PRO A 123 16.74 45.38 6.52
CA PRO A 123 15.40 45.13 7.02
C PRO A 123 14.32 45.95 6.30
N VAL A 124 14.67 47.09 5.69
CA VAL A 124 13.73 47.95 4.97
C VAL A 124 13.34 47.35 3.62
N THR A 125 14.32 46.85 2.85
CA THR A 125 14.06 46.19 1.56
C THR A 125 13.30 44.88 1.77
N ARG A 126 13.69 44.10 2.78
CA ARG A 126 12.97 42.91 3.26
C ARG A 126 11.51 43.17 3.61
N THR A 127 11.21 44.19 4.42
CA THR A 127 9.82 44.54 4.77
C THR A 127 9.05 44.97 3.51
N ARG A 128 9.65 45.81 2.66
CA ARG A 128 9.02 46.29 1.42
C ARG A 128 8.65 45.14 0.48
N VAL A 129 9.53 44.16 0.25
CA VAL A 129 9.22 43.03 -0.65
C VAL A 129 8.13 42.13 -0.08
N VAL A 130 8.10 41.87 1.24
CA VAL A 130 7.01 41.13 1.89
C VAL A 130 5.66 41.84 1.75
N ASP A 131 5.62 43.15 1.98
CA ASP A 131 4.38 43.91 1.88
C ASP A 131 3.86 43.96 0.44
N ARG A 132 4.75 44.14 -0.54
CA ARG A 132 4.35 44.12 -1.97
C ARG A 132 3.93 42.74 -2.44
N PHE A 133 4.60 41.67 -1.99
CA PHE A 133 4.16 40.29 -2.23
C PHE A 133 2.74 40.08 -1.70
N ARG A 134 2.49 40.38 -0.41
CA ARG A 134 1.16 40.17 0.23
C ARG A 134 0.04 40.97 -0.44
N ILE A 135 0.33 42.21 -0.86
CA ILE A 135 -0.63 43.04 -1.59
C ILE A 135 -0.97 42.39 -2.94
N LEU A 136 0.04 42.02 -3.73
CA LEU A 136 -0.18 41.46 -5.07
C LEU A 136 -0.86 40.08 -5.02
N ASP A 137 -0.46 39.23 -4.07
CA ASP A 137 -1.06 37.93 -3.76
C ASP A 137 -2.56 38.06 -3.45
N GLY A 138 -2.91 38.94 -2.50
CA GLY A 138 -4.31 39.22 -2.15
C GLY A 138 -5.14 39.86 -3.27
N LEU A 139 -4.51 40.61 -4.20
CA LEU A 139 -5.16 41.13 -5.40
C LEU A 139 -5.41 40.03 -6.43
N LEU A 140 -4.45 39.11 -6.64
CA LEU A 140 -4.59 38.01 -7.60
C LEU A 140 -5.67 37.02 -7.17
N GLU A 141 -5.73 36.63 -5.90
CA GLU A 141 -6.81 35.78 -5.36
C GLU A 141 -8.20 36.44 -5.53
N ARG A 142 -8.29 37.77 -5.42
CA ARG A 142 -9.53 38.53 -5.62
C ARG A 142 -9.91 38.64 -7.10
N ASP A 143 -8.93 38.86 -7.98
CA ASP A 143 -9.18 39.27 -9.37
C ASP A 143 -9.21 38.11 -10.37
N ILE A 144 -8.47 37.01 -10.14
CA ILE A 144 -8.51 35.81 -11.01
C ILE A 144 -9.94 35.26 -11.19
N PRO A 145 -10.82 35.21 -10.16
CA PRO A 145 -12.23 34.87 -10.33
C PRO A 145 -12.98 35.76 -11.34
N SER A 146 -12.60 37.03 -11.49
CA SER A 146 -13.20 37.95 -12.47
C SER A 146 -12.82 37.65 -13.93
N PHE A 147 -11.79 36.81 -14.15
CA PHE A 147 -11.38 36.31 -15.46
C PHE A 147 -11.99 34.94 -15.79
N ARG A 148 -12.91 34.43 -14.95
CA ARG A 148 -13.69 33.20 -15.19
C ARG A 148 -15.18 33.38 -14.90
N ILE A 149 -15.73 34.54 -15.27
CA ILE A 149 -17.15 34.86 -15.09
C ILE A 149 -18.00 33.86 -15.87
N ALA A 150 -18.99 33.27 -15.21
CA ALA A 150 -19.87 32.25 -15.79
C ALA A 150 -20.57 32.75 -17.08
N GLY A 151 -20.44 31.98 -18.15
CA GLY A 151 -20.92 32.33 -19.49
C GLY A 151 -19.89 33.10 -20.34
N PHE A 152 -18.79 33.58 -19.75
CA PHE A 152 -17.73 34.32 -20.45
C PHE A 152 -16.34 33.73 -20.21
N GLU A 153 -16.24 32.48 -19.75
CA GLU A 153 -14.95 31.85 -19.42
C GLU A 153 -14.06 31.67 -20.66
N VAL A 154 -14.65 31.35 -21.83
CA VAL A 154 -13.90 31.16 -23.08
C VAL A 154 -13.25 32.46 -23.59
N PRO A 155 -13.95 33.59 -23.75
CA PRO A 155 -13.35 34.84 -24.21
C PRO A 155 -12.43 35.51 -23.16
N LEU A 156 -12.53 35.14 -21.87
CA LEU A 156 -11.61 35.58 -20.81
C LEU A 156 -10.40 34.64 -20.62
N LEU A 157 -10.34 33.48 -21.30
CA LEU A 157 -9.38 32.42 -20.98
C LEU A 157 -7.91 32.82 -21.16
N SER A 158 -7.62 33.64 -22.17
CA SER A 158 -6.26 34.12 -22.45
C SER A 158 -5.74 35.06 -21.35
N VAL A 159 -6.58 35.98 -20.86
CA VAL A 159 -6.21 36.85 -19.72
C VAL A 159 -6.21 36.11 -18.39
N TYR A 160 -7.07 35.09 -18.23
CA TYR A 160 -7.01 34.16 -17.09
C TYR A 160 -5.65 33.44 -17.05
N ALA A 161 -5.18 32.90 -18.17
CA ALA A 161 -3.90 32.20 -18.25
C ALA A 161 -2.71 33.10 -17.89
N GLN A 162 -2.73 34.37 -18.32
CA GLN A 162 -1.71 35.36 -17.96
C GLN A 162 -1.72 35.68 -16.45
N ALA A 163 -2.89 35.93 -15.86
CA ALA A 163 -3.03 36.20 -14.43
C ALA A 163 -2.65 34.97 -13.56
N ALA A 164 -3.04 33.77 -13.99
CA ALA A 164 -2.64 32.50 -13.40
C ALA A 164 -1.11 32.33 -13.41
N ASN A 165 -0.47 32.54 -14.57
CA ASN A 165 0.98 32.47 -14.73
C ASN A 165 1.72 33.43 -13.76
N LEU A 166 1.24 34.67 -13.61
CA LEU A 166 1.78 35.63 -12.66
C LEU A 166 1.62 35.17 -11.19
N HIS A 167 0.45 34.63 -10.83
CA HIS A 167 0.19 34.18 -9.46
C HIS A 167 1.08 32.99 -9.06
N LEU A 168 1.29 32.03 -9.98
CA LEU A 168 2.23 30.92 -9.76
C LEU A 168 3.67 31.43 -9.62
N ALA A 169 4.08 32.44 -10.41
CA ALA A 169 5.41 33.03 -10.31
C ALA A 169 5.69 33.66 -8.92
N ILE A 170 4.76 34.45 -8.38
CA ILE A 170 4.99 35.10 -7.07
C ILE A 170 4.87 34.13 -5.89
N LEU A 171 4.02 33.10 -5.99
CA LEU A 171 3.92 32.05 -4.97
C LEU A 171 5.18 31.17 -4.95
N ARG A 172 5.75 30.86 -6.12
CA ARG A 172 7.09 30.26 -6.25
C ARG A 172 8.15 31.13 -5.58
N ASP A 173 8.16 32.44 -5.87
CA ASP A 173 9.15 33.34 -5.28
C ASP A 173 9.04 33.40 -3.75
N SER A 174 7.82 33.49 -3.20
CA SER A 174 7.62 33.38 -1.75
C SER A 174 8.07 32.04 -1.18
N SER A 175 8.04 30.96 -1.95
CA SER A 175 8.47 29.62 -1.54
C SER A 175 10.00 29.47 -1.53
N ILE A 176 10.73 30.25 -2.35
CA ILE A 176 12.19 30.21 -2.50
C ILE A 176 12.91 31.29 -1.66
N PHE A 177 12.33 32.48 -1.62
CA PHE A 177 12.95 33.68 -1.05
C PHE A 177 12.30 34.10 0.28
N GLY A 178 11.08 33.63 0.58
CA GLY A 178 10.28 34.07 1.74
C GLY A 178 11.00 34.03 3.08
N ALA A 179 11.77 32.97 3.37
CA ALA A 179 12.57 32.87 4.59
C ALA A 179 13.64 33.98 4.70
N ARG A 180 14.32 34.30 3.57
CA ARG A 180 15.29 35.41 3.48
C ARG A 180 14.60 36.77 3.58
N TRP A 181 13.39 36.91 3.05
CA TRP A 181 12.56 38.11 3.28
C TRP A 181 12.18 38.27 4.75
N GLY A 182 11.96 37.18 5.48
CA GLY A 182 11.56 37.17 6.90
C GLY A 182 10.17 36.59 7.17
N LEU A 183 9.58 35.88 6.21
CA LEU A 183 8.41 35.04 6.45
C LEU A 183 8.80 33.85 7.34
N THR A 184 7.87 33.42 8.19
CA THR A 184 8.06 32.21 9.01
C THR A 184 8.00 30.95 8.13
N THR A 185 8.61 29.85 8.60
CA THR A 185 8.53 28.54 7.93
C THR A 185 7.07 28.09 7.71
N ILE A 186 6.15 28.47 8.61
CA ILE A 186 4.71 28.21 8.46
C ILE A 186 4.19 28.92 7.21
N ASN A 187 4.42 30.24 7.09
CA ASN A 187 3.93 31.02 5.94
C ASN A 187 4.57 30.60 4.61
N VAL A 188 5.85 30.19 4.62
CA VAL A 188 6.52 29.64 3.43
C VAL A 188 5.87 28.32 3.00
N ASN A 189 5.57 27.42 3.94
CA ASN A 189 4.88 26.16 3.64
C ASN A 189 3.42 26.37 3.22
N GLU A 190 2.69 27.32 3.82
CA GLU A 190 1.33 27.70 3.40
C GLU A 190 1.32 28.19 1.94
N ASN A 191 2.24 29.09 1.57
CA ASN A 191 2.34 29.61 0.21
C ASN A 191 2.78 28.54 -0.80
N TYR A 192 3.67 27.62 -0.41
CA TYR A 192 3.99 26.45 -1.23
C TYR A 192 2.78 25.52 -1.43
N ASN A 193 2.00 25.25 -0.39
CA ASN A 193 0.79 24.42 -0.52
C ASN A 193 -0.27 25.11 -1.41
N ARG A 194 -0.38 26.44 -1.35
CA ARG A 194 -1.20 27.23 -2.28
C ARG A 194 -0.68 27.14 -3.71
N LEU A 195 0.64 27.23 -3.92
CA LEU A 195 1.28 27.08 -5.23
C LEU A 195 0.89 25.76 -5.90
N ILE A 196 1.11 24.63 -5.22
CA ILE A 196 0.80 23.29 -5.77
C ILE A 196 -0.69 23.16 -6.10
N ARG A 197 -1.58 23.60 -5.20
CA ARG A 197 -3.04 23.60 -5.44
C ARG A 197 -3.42 24.43 -6.67
N HIS A 198 -2.81 25.59 -6.87
CA HIS A 198 -3.11 26.47 -7.98
C HIS A 198 -2.50 26.02 -9.32
N ILE A 199 -1.32 25.37 -9.32
CA ILE A 199 -0.80 24.70 -10.53
C ILE A 199 -1.87 23.79 -11.12
N ASP A 200 -2.47 22.94 -10.27
CA ASP A 200 -3.49 21.99 -10.69
C ASP A 200 -4.85 22.63 -11.02
N GLU A 201 -5.33 23.58 -10.22
CA GLU A 201 -6.58 24.32 -10.49
C GLU A 201 -6.51 25.06 -11.83
N TYR A 202 -5.41 25.77 -12.08
CA TYR A 202 -5.27 26.64 -13.24
C TYR A 202 -5.01 25.84 -14.51
N ALA A 203 -4.19 24.77 -14.46
CA ALA A 203 -3.97 23.88 -15.59
C ALA A 203 -5.27 23.20 -16.05
N ASN A 204 -6.08 22.71 -15.11
CA ASN A 204 -7.38 22.13 -15.42
C ASN A 204 -8.34 23.18 -16.01
N HIS A 205 -8.46 24.37 -15.39
CA HIS A 205 -9.36 25.40 -15.90
C HIS A 205 -9.01 25.84 -17.32
N CYS A 206 -7.71 25.98 -17.63
CA CYS A 206 -7.21 26.25 -18.97
C CYS A 206 -7.64 25.16 -19.96
N ALA A 207 -7.36 23.89 -19.66
CA ALA A 207 -7.68 22.77 -20.55
C ALA A 207 -9.20 22.55 -20.74
N ASP A 208 -9.96 22.56 -19.65
CA ASP A 208 -11.41 22.31 -19.68
C ASP A 208 -12.17 23.42 -20.40
N THR A 209 -11.82 24.68 -20.16
CA THR A 209 -12.48 25.82 -20.80
C THR A 209 -12.07 25.94 -22.28
N TYR A 210 -10.83 25.62 -22.64
CA TYR A 210 -10.41 25.46 -24.04
C TYR A 210 -11.23 24.37 -24.76
N ASN A 211 -11.33 23.18 -24.17
CA ASN A 211 -12.09 22.06 -24.73
C ASN A 211 -13.58 22.41 -24.85
N ARG A 212 -14.15 23.13 -23.88
CA ARG A 212 -15.54 23.64 -23.92
C ARG A 212 -15.74 24.65 -25.05
N GLY A 213 -14.83 25.61 -25.20
CA GLY A 213 -14.87 26.61 -26.28
C GLY A 213 -14.86 25.98 -27.67
N LEU A 214 -13.95 25.03 -27.91
CA LEU A 214 -13.94 24.26 -29.17
C LEU A 214 -15.19 23.40 -29.37
N ASN A 215 -15.77 22.85 -28.31
CA ASN A 215 -16.98 22.02 -28.41
C ASN A 215 -18.26 22.81 -28.65
N ASN A 216 -18.32 24.07 -28.22
CA ASN A 216 -19.46 24.95 -28.43
C ASN A 216 -19.53 25.56 -29.86
N LEU A 217 -18.41 25.60 -30.58
CA LEU A 217 -18.39 26.08 -31.97
C LEU A 217 -19.18 25.15 -32.91
N PRO A 218 -19.83 25.70 -33.96
CA PRO A 218 -20.38 24.91 -35.07
C PRO A 218 -19.33 24.01 -35.72
N LYS A 219 -19.76 22.84 -36.24
CA LYS A 219 -18.89 21.81 -36.84
C LYS A 219 -19.48 21.22 -38.13
N SER A 220 -20.01 22.07 -39.01
CA SER A 220 -20.70 21.64 -40.25
C SER A 220 -19.96 22.05 -41.53
N THR A 221 -19.61 23.33 -41.68
CA THR A 221 -19.09 23.91 -42.92
C THR A 221 -17.56 24.05 -42.94
N TYR A 222 -17.00 24.38 -44.11
CA TYR A 222 -15.59 24.79 -44.24
C TYR A 222 -15.27 26.05 -43.43
N GLN A 223 -16.19 27.02 -43.38
CA GLN A 223 -16.00 28.24 -42.60
C GLN A 223 -15.99 27.94 -41.09
N ASP A 224 -16.84 27.02 -40.65
CA ASP A 224 -16.85 26.53 -39.27
C ASP A 224 -15.49 25.92 -38.90
N TRP A 225 -14.89 25.15 -39.82
CA TRP A 225 -13.56 24.57 -39.60
C TRP A 225 -12.46 25.63 -39.57
N ILE A 226 -12.51 26.66 -40.41
CA ILE A 226 -11.57 27.79 -40.34
C ILE A 226 -11.65 28.45 -38.96
N THR A 227 -12.85 28.77 -38.48
CA THR A 227 -13.06 29.40 -37.17
C THR A 227 -12.60 28.49 -36.03
N TYR A 228 -12.94 27.20 -36.09
CA TYR A 228 -12.52 26.19 -35.11
C TYR A 228 -11.01 26.00 -35.07
N ASN A 229 -10.36 25.89 -36.23
CA ASN A 229 -8.91 25.73 -36.31
C ASN A 229 -8.16 26.99 -35.85
N ARG A 230 -8.70 28.19 -36.16
CA ARG A 230 -8.16 29.45 -35.65
C ARG A 230 -8.32 29.55 -34.14
N LEU A 231 -9.49 29.26 -33.56
CA LEU A 231 -9.65 29.23 -32.10
C LEU A 231 -8.73 28.19 -31.44
N ARG A 232 -8.58 26.99 -32.03
CA ARG A 232 -7.64 25.97 -31.57
C ARG A 232 -6.22 26.52 -31.49
N ARG A 233 -5.72 27.07 -32.59
CA ARG A 233 -4.36 27.59 -32.69
C ARG A 233 -4.14 28.77 -31.75
N ASP A 234 -5.02 29.77 -31.82
CA ASP A 234 -4.86 31.02 -31.08
C ASP A 234 -4.92 30.76 -29.56
N LEU A 235 -5.79 29.86 -29.07
CA LEU A 235 -5.78 29.43 -27.66
C LEU A 235 -4.66 28.44 -27.32
N THR A 236 -4.11 27.67 -28.27
CA THR A 236 -2.86 26.92 -28.01
C THR A 236 -1.73 27.89 -27.69
N LEU A 237 -1.53 28.91 -28.54
CA LEU A 237 -0.45 29.90 -28.40
C LEU A 237 -0.63 30.84 -27.19
N THR A 238 -1.87 31.16 -26.80
CA THR A 238 -2.16 32.15 -25.73
C THR A 238 -2.59 31.54 -24.39
N VAL A 239 -2.82 30.21 -24.33
CA VAL A 239 -3.27 29.51 -23.11
C VAL A 239 -2.51 28.21 -22.88
N LEU A 240 -2.61 27.24 -23.80
CA LEU A 240 -2.13 25.87 -23.54
C LEU A 240 -0.61 25.77 -23.45
N ASP A 241 0.11 26.51 -24.29
CA ASP A 241 1.57 26.57 -24.27
C ASP A 241 2.08 27.14 -22.95
N ILE A 242 1.38 28.11 -22.35
CA ILE A 242 1.69 28.67 -21.02
C ILE A 242 1.35 27.63 -19.93
N ALA A 243 0.15 27.04 -19.99
CA ALA A 243 -0.31 26.05 -19.01
C ALA A 243 0.58 24.79 -18.94
N ALA A 244 1.24 24.42 -20.05
CA ALA A 244 2.20 23.33 -20.10
C ALA A 244 3.43 23.53 -19.18
N PHE A 245 3.78 24.80 -18.88
CA PHE A 245 4.86 25.16 -17.95
C PHE A 245 4.39 25.39 -16.51
N PHE A 246 3.08 25.35 -16.21
CA PHE A 246 2.61 25.49 -14.82
C PHE A 246 3.27 24.52 -13.83
N PRO A 247 3.50 23.23 -14.16
CA PRO A 247 4.23 22.31 -13.27
C PRO A 247 5.68 22.74 -12.98
N SER A 248 6.34 23.50 -13.86
CA SER A 248 7.71 23.98 -13.64
C SER A 248 7.81 25.04 -12.54
N TYR A 249 6.70 25.65 -12.10
CA TYR A 249 6.71 26.58 -10.98
C TYR A 249 6.93 25.91 -9.62
N ASP A 250 6.74 24.59 -9.49
CA ASP A 250 7.06 23.88 -8.24
C ASP A 250 8.58 23.91 -8.00
N ASN A 251 9.01 24.75 -7.06
CA ASN A 251 10.42 24.98 -6.77
C ASN A 251 11.11 23.87 -5.98
N ARG A 252 10.36 22.97 -5.33
CA ARG A 252 10.94 21.77 -4.71
C ARG A 252 11.19 20.71 -5.79
N ARG A 253 10.32 20.67 -6.80
CA ARG A 253 10.39 19.79 -7.96
C ARG A 253 11.40 20.25 -9.02
N TYR A 254 11.60 21.56 -9.15
CA TYR A 254 12.52 22.21 -10.09
C TYR A 254 13.34 23.30 -9.36
N PRO A 255 14.33 22.91 -8.53
CA PRO A 255 15.14 23.85 -7.75
C PRO A 255 16.17 24.62 -8.61
N ILE A 256 16.52 24.11 -9.79
CA ILE A 256 17.40 24.73 -10.78
C ILE A 256 16.66 24.92 -12.10
N GLN A 257 17.30 25.57 -13.09
CA GLN A 257 16.74 25.79 -14.42
C GLN A 257 16.15 24.51 -15.01
N SER A 258 14.95 24.60 -15.58
CA SER A 258 14.32 23.49 -16.31
C SER A 258 14.08 23.87 -17.77
N VAL A 259 14.35 22.93 -18.68
CA VAL A 259 14.20 23.13 -20.13
C VAL A 259 13.13 22.20 -20.67
N GLY A 260 11.96 22.76 -20.99
CA GLY A 260 10.81 22.05 -21.55
C GLY A 260 10.76 22.08 -23.08
N GLN A 261 9.97 21.17 -23.67
CA GLN A 261 9.73 21.14 -25.12
C GLN A 261 8.23 20.98 -25.42
N LEU A 262 7.67 21.96 -26.14
CA LEU A 262 6.33 21.88 -26.71
C LEU A 262 6.38 21.10 -28.03
N THR A 263 5.78 19.91 -28.09
CA THR A 263 5.75 19.05 -29.30
C THR A 263 4.45 19.14 -30.09
N ARG A 264 3.40 19.77 -29.54
CA ARG A 264 2.08 19.93 -30.20
C ARG A 264 2.19 20.55 -31.60
N GLU A 265 1.32 20.07 -32.48
CA GLU A 265 1.15 20.62 -33.82
C GLU A 265 0.02 21.65 -33.88
N ILE A 266 0.23 22.72 -34.64
CA ILE A 266 -0.79 23.70 -35.02
C ILE A 266 -0.81 23.87 -36.55
N TYR A 267 -1.96 24.26 -37.10
CA TYR A 267 -2.24 24.11 -38.52
C TYR A 267 -2.59 25.44 -39.20
N THR A 268 -2.08 25.66 -40.41
CA THR A 268 -2.38 26.83 -41.26
C THR A 268 -2.87 26.37 -42.64
N ASP A 269 -3.98 26.95 -43.12
CA ASP A 269 -4.56 26.67 -44.44
C ASP A 269 -4.27 27.83 -45.41
N PRO A 270 -3.47 27.65 -46.47
CA PRO A 270 -3.23 28.66 -47.51
C PRO A 270 -4.49 29.20 -48.20
N LEU A 271 -5.62 28.48 -48.12
CA LEU A 271 -6.89 28.83 -48.73
C LEU A 271 -7.79 29.66 -47.80
N ILE A 272 -7.31 30.03 -46.59
CA ILE A 272 -8.08 30.74 -45.56
C ILE A 272 -8.64 32.11 -45.99
N THR A 273 -8.09 32.74 -47.03
CA THR A 273 -8.47 34.09 -47.49
C THR A 273 -9.80 34.15 -48.28
N PHE A 274 -10.51 33.02 -48.48
CA PHE A 274 -11.73 33.00 -49.29
C PHE A 274 -13.00 33.39 -48.52
N ASN A 275 -13.60 34.51 -48.90
CA ASN A 275 -14.86 34.99 -48.33
C ASN A 275 -16.06 34.10 -48.76
N PRO A 276 -16.77 33.45 -47.82
CA PRO A 276 -17.89 32.56 -48.13
C PRO A 276 -19.15 33.30 -48.62
N GLN A 277 -19.34 34.59 -48.29
CA GLN A 277 -20.57 35.32 -48.68
C GLN A 277 -20.69 35.56 -50.19
N LEU A 278 -19.61 35.38 -50.94
CA LEU A 278 -19.58 35.57 -52.40
C LEU A 278 -19.76 34.26 -53.19
N GLN A 279 -19.94 33.11 -52.52
CA GLN A 279 -19.66 31.80 -53.12
C GLN A 279 -20.61 30.67 -52.69
N SER A 280 -20.84 29.69 -53.56
CA SER A 280 -21.69 28.54 -53.26
C SER A 280 -21.04 27.59 -52.24
N VAL A 281 -21.63 27.52 -51.04
CA VAL A 281 -21.16 26.71 -49.90
C VAL A 281 -21.03 25.22 -50.24
N ALA A 282 -21.88 24.71 -51.15
CA ALA A 282 -21.89 23.29 -51.56
C ALA A 282 -20.60 22.82 -52.26
N GLN A 283 -19.75 23.74 -52.70
CA GLN A 283 -18.49 23.46 -53.41
C GLN A 283 -17.27 23.31 -52.47
N LEU A 284 -17.43 23.61 -51.18
CA LEU A 284 -16.36 23.59 -50.18
C LEU A 284 -16.37 22.29 -49.36
N PRO A 285 -15.22 21.83 -48.82
CA PRO A 285 -15.16 20.73 -47.85
C PRO A 285 -16.17 20.87 -46.70
N THR A 286 -16.67 19.76 -46.16
CA THR A 286 -17.38 19.81 -44.87
C THR A 286 -16.38 19.89 -43.72
N PHE A 287 -16.82 20.31 -42.54
CA PHE A 287 -15.98 20.30 -41.34
C PHE A 287 -15.30 18.94 -41.12
N ASN A 288 -16.06 17.85 -41.20
CA ASN A 288 -15.53 16.50 -40.97
C ASN A 288 -14.45 16.11 -41.99
N VAL A 289 -14.61 16.50 -43.26
CA VAL A 289 -13.60 16.24 -44.32
C VAL A 289 -12.34 17.07 -44.10
N MET A 290 -12.47 18.30 -43.57
CA MET A 290 -11.31 19.08 -43.15
C MET A 290 -10.62 18.41 -41.96
N GLU A 291 -11.32 18.21 -40.85
CA GLU A 291 -10.71 17.72 -39.61
C GLU A 291 -10.13 16.30 -39.76
N SER A 292 -10.69 15.42 -40.60
CA SER A 292 -10.12 14.08 -40.84
C SER A 292 -8.89 14.06 -41.75
N ASN A 293 -8.74 15.03 -42.66
CA ASN A 293 -7.72 15.00 -43.71
C ASN A 293 -6.61 16.04 -43.49
N ALA A 294 -6.93 17.15 -42.84
CA ALA A 294 -6.00 18.23 -42.52
C ALA A 294 -5.18 17.94 -41.25
N ILE A 295 -5.78 17.27 -40.27
CA ILE A 295 -5.18 17.03 -38.94
C ILE A 295 -4.57 15.63 -38.90
N ARG A 296 -3.33 15.52 -38.45
CA ARG A 296 -2.66 14.23 -38.24
C ARG A 296 -3.28 13.56 -37.01
N THR A 297 -3.46 12.23 -37.05
CA THR A 297 -3.73 11.45 -35.84
C THR A 297 -2.52 11.51 -34.90
N PRO A 298 -2.69 11.37 -33.57
CA PRO A 298 -1.58 11.32 -32.62
C PRO A 298 -0.46 10.36 -33.06
N HIS A 299 0.78 10.83 -33.02
CA HIS A 299 1.94 10.14 -33.59
C HIS A 299 3.23 10.47 -32.81
N LEU A 300 4.25 9.63 -32.99
CA LEU A 300 5.61 9.96 -32.52
C LEU A 300 6.15 11.12 -33.33
N PHE A 301 6.81 12.06 -32.65
CA PHE A 301 7.42 13.25 -33.22
C PHE A 301 8.37 12.89 -34.37
N ASP A 302 8.16 13.53 -35.51
CA ASP A 302 8.98 13.39 -36.70
C ASP A 302 9.36 14.75 -37.31
N VAL A 303 10.52 14.78 -37.99
CA VAL A 303 11.09 15.98 -38.59
C VAL A 303 10.99 15.88 -40.11
N LEU A 304 10.48 16.93 -40.75
CA LEU A 304 10.36 17.04 -42.21
C LEU A 304 11.74 17.12 -42.87
N ASN A 305 12.05 16.18 -43.78
CA ASN A 305 13.29 16.20 -44.57
C ASN A 305 13.03 16.58 -46.02
N ASN A 306 12.16 15.81 -46.70
CA ASN A 306 11.85 16.03 -48.11
C ASN A 306 10.35 16.21 -48.34
N LEU A 307 10.02 17.07 -49.31
CA LEU A 307 8.68 17.25 -49.84
C LEU A 307 8.74 17.14 -51.37
N THR A 308 8.07 16.14 -51.95
CA THR A 308 7.92 16.00 -53.41
C THR A 308 6.53 16.45 -53.82
N ILE A 309 6.44 17.55 -54.58
CA ILE A 309 5.17 18.12 -55.07
C ILE A 309 4.88 17.64 -56.50
N PHE A 310 3.62 17.25 -56.73
CA PHE A 310 3.07 16.84 -58.02
C PHE A 310 2.16 17.94 -58.58
N THR A 311 2.49 18.49 -59.75
CA THR A 311 1.64 19.47 -60.44
C THR A 311 0.55 18.74 -61.25
N ASP A 312 -0.72 19.08 -61.00
CA ASP A 312 -1.85 18.73 -61.86
C ASP A 312 -2.37 19.98 -62.56
N TRP A 313 -3.31 19.84 -63.48
CA TRP A 313 -3.87 20.95 -64.25
C TRP A 313 -5.38 20.83 -64.44
N PHE A 314 -6.05 21.97 -64.61
CA PHE A 314 -7.38 21.97 -65.22
C PHE A 314 -7.24 22.22 -66.73
N SER A 315 -7.79 21.29 -67.52
CA SER A 315 -7.65 21.26 -68.99
C SER A 315 -8.17 22.54 -69.66
N VAL A 316 -9.22 23.14 -69.10
CA VAL A 316 -9.73 24.45 -69.53
C VAL A 316 -8.79 25.55 -69.01
N GLY A 317 -8.09 26.20 -69.94
CA GLY A 317 -7.15 27.29 -69.67
C GLY A 317 -5.75 26.88 -69.20
N ARG A 318 -5.44 25.58 -69.13
CA ARG A 318 -4.14 25.04 -68.65
C ARG A 318 -3.72 25.60 -67.28
N ASN A 319 -4.67 25.67 -66.35
CA ASN A 319 -4.42 26.21 -65.02
C ASN A 319 -3.74 25.12 -64.17
N PHE A 320 -2.43 25.22 -64.02
CA PHE A 320 -1.60 24.32 -63.21
C PHE A 320 -1.75 24.63 -61.72
N TYR A 321 -1.86 23.60 -60.89
CA TYR A 321 -1.99 23.72 -59.43
C TYR A 321 -1.28 22.55 -58.72
N TRP A 322 -1.08 22.71 -57.40
CA TRP A 322 -0.59 21.65 -56.52
C TRP A 322 -1.63 20.50 -56.47
N GLY A 323 -1.40 19.45 -57.27
CA GLY A 323 -2.31 18.31 -57.42
C GLY A 323 -2.16 17.25 -56.34
N GLY A 324 -0.96 17.11 -55.80
CA GLY A 324 -0.67 16.23 -54.67
C GLY A 324 0.78 16.38 -54.21
N HIS A 325 1.16 15.63 -53.18
CA HIS A 325 2.57 15.54 -52.75
C HIS A 325 2.86 14.24 -51.99
N ARG A 326 4.14 13.99 -51.73
CA ARG A 326 4.64 12.94 -50.84
C ARG A 326 5.59 13.58 -49.83
N VAL A 327 5.39 13.28 -48.55
CA VAL A 327 6.24 13.73 -47.45
C VAL A 327 7.23 12.63 -47.08
N ILE A 328 8.47 13.00 -46.80
CA ILE A 328 9.45 12.13 -46.14
C ILE A 328 9.95 12.83 -44.88
N SER A 329 9.67 12.23 -43.74
CA SER A 329 10.13 12.66 -42.41
C SER A 329 11.10 11.64 -41.81
N ASN A 330 11.68 11.90 -40.65
CA ASN A 330 12.39 10.91 -39.83
C ASN A 330 12.08 11.10 -38.35
N ARG A 331 12.16 10.00 -37.58
CA ARG A 331 12.12 10.06 -36.11
C ARG A 331 13.52 10.33 -35.56
N ILE A 332 13.63 10.89 -34.36
CA ILE A 332 14.92 11.21 -33.72
C ILE A 332 15.69 9.92 -33.40
N GLY A 333 16.79 9.68 -34.12
CA GLY A 333 17.58 8.44 -34.05
C GLY A 333 16.92 7.24 -34.76
N GLY A 334 15.81 7.44 -35.47
CA GLY A 334 15.11 6.42 -36.24
C GLY A 334 15.34 6.54 -37.75
N GLY A 335 14.71 5.62 -38.50
CA GLY A 335 14.71 5.65 -39.96
C GLY A 335 13.76 6.69 -40.56
N ASN A 336 13.86 6.88 -41.88
CA ASN A 336 12.95 7.72 -42.65
C ASN A 336 11.55 7.10 -42.73
N ILE A 337 10.52 7.93 -42.58
CA ILE A 337 9.13 7.59 -42.82
C ILE A 337 8.72 8.25 -44.14
N THR A 338 8.21 7.44 -45.08
CA THR A 338 7.58 7.97 -46.31
C THR A 338 6.07 7.94 -46.12
N SER A 339 5.41 9.09 -46.26
CA SER A 339 3.94 9.16 -46.19
C SER A 339 3.30 8.45 -47.40
N PRO A 340 2.03 8.02 -47.28
CA PRO A 340 1.18 7.84 -48.45
C PRO A 340 1.18 9.11 -49.32
N ILE A 341 0.86 8.97 -50.60
CA ILE A 341 0.69 10.13 -51.47
C ILE A 341 -0.58 10.86 -51.07
N TYR A 342 -0.43 12.14 -50.78
CA TYR A 342 -1.52 13.05 -50.52
C TYR A 342 -2.00 13.67 -51.85
N GLY A 343 -3.31 13.73 -52.07
CA GLY A 343 -3.88 14.21 -53.34
C GLY A 343 -3.64 13.23 -54.49
N ARG A 344 -3.12 13.72 -55.61
CA ARG A 344 -2.84 12.93 -56.83
C ARG A 344 -1.36 12.96 -57.20
N GLU A 345 -0.81 11.80 -57.59
CA GLU A 345 0.50 11.68 -58.25
C GLU A 345 0.38 12.11 -59.73
N ALA A 346 0.14 13.40 -59.95
CA ALA A 346 0.02 13.98 -61.29
C ALA A 346 1.39 14.22 -61.93
N ASN A 347 1.44 14.09 -63.26
CA ASN A 347 2.64 14.14 -64.08
C ASN A 347 2.60 15.24 -65.17
N GLN A 348 1.79 16.28 -64.97
CA GLN A 348 1.64 17.38 -65.93
C GLN A 348 2.90 18.27 -66.00
N GLU A 349 3.67 18.30 -64.91
CA GLU A 349 5.05 18.77 -64.86
C GLU A 349 5.91 17.71 -64.15
N PRO A 350 7.24 17.68 -64.36
CA PRO A 350 8.13 16.83 -63.57
C PRO A 350 7.99 17.12 -62.06
N PRO A 351 7.90 16.08 -61.20
CA PRO A 351 7.75 16.26 -59.76
C PRO A 351 8.85 17.14 -59.18
N ARG A 352 8.48 18.09 -58.31
CA ARG A 352 9.40 19.05 -57.69
C ARG A 352 9.73 18.55 -56.28
N SER A 353 10.90 17.95 -56.12
CA SER A 353 11.42 17.50 -54.82
C SER A 353 12.26 18.60 -54.17
N PHE A 354 11.93 18.92 -52.92
CA PHE A 354 12.69 19.79 -52.05
C PHE A 354 13.31 18.95 -50.94
N THR A 355 14.59 19.19 -50.63
CA THR A 355 15.31 18.65 -49.48
C THR A 355 15.71 19.84 -48.61
N PHE A 356 15.18 19.92 -47.41
CA PHE A 356 15.35 21.09 -46.56
C PHE A 356 16.59 20.94 -45.66
N ASN A 357 17.64 21.69 -45.98
CA ASN A 357 18.88 21.74 -45.18
C ASN A 357 18.71 22.66 -43.94
N GLY A 358 17.69 22.38 -43.12
CA GLY A 358 17.31 23.18 -41.96
C GLY A 358 15.78 23.34 -41.84
N PRO A 359 15.29 23.86 -40.70
CA PRO A 359 13.85 24.01 -40.47
C PRO A 359 13.25 25.02 -41.45
N VAL A 360 12.14 24.66 -42.09
CA VAL A 360 11.30 25.63 -42.80
C VAL A 360 10.51 26.41 -41.76
N PHE A 361 10.67 27.73 -41.71
CA PHE A 361 10.05 28.61 -40.71
C PHE A 361 8.96 29.53 -41.29
N ARG A 362 8.91 29.70 -42.61
CA ARG A 362 7.94 30.54 -43.33
C ARG A 362 7.48 29.87 -44.62
N THR A 363 6.20 30.00 -44.94
CA THR A 363 5.66 29.73 -46.28
C THR A 363 4.94 30.95 -46.84
N LEU A 364 5.26 31.36 -48.08
CA LEU A 364 4.51 32.37 -48.83
C LEU A 364 3.73 31.70 -49.96
N SER A 365 2.44 31.46 -49.70
CA SER A 365 1.56 30.70 -50.58
C SER A 365 0.81 31.59 -51.57
N ASN A 366 0.67 31.10 -52.80
CA ASN A 366 -0.11 31.73 -53.87
C ASN A 366 -1.42 30.95 -54.10
N PRO A 367 -2.49 31.24 -53.33
CA PRO A 367 -3.79 30.63 -53.54
C PRO A 367 -4.45 31.18 -54.82
N THR A 368 -5.18 30.30 -55.49
CA THR A 368 -5.94 30.63 -56.70
C THR A 368 -7.42 30.37 -56.49
N PHE A 369 -8.25 31.27 -57.02
CA PHE A 369 -9.68 31.07 -57.18
C PHE A 369 -10.07 31.54 -58.59
N ARG A 370 -10.36 30.59 -59.48
CA ARG A 370 -10.70 30.88 -60.87
C ARG A 370 -12.04 30.25 -61.24
N PRO A 371 -13.08 31.06 -61.52
CA PRO A 371 -14.25 30.61 -62.27
C PRO A 371 -13.85 30.48 -63.74
N LEU A 372 -13.60 29.25 -64.19
CA LEU A 372 -13.14 28.92 -65.54
C LEU A 372 -14.34 28.68 -66.45
N GLN A 373 -14.49 29.50 -67.49
CA GLN A 373 -15.51 29.28 -68.52
C GLN A 373 -15.21 27.98 -69.29
N GLN A 374 -16.07 26.97 -69.12
CA GLN A 374 -16.02 25.75 -69.92
C GLN A 374 -16.72 25.96 -71.28
N PRO A 375 -16.35 25.19 -72.32
CA PRO A 375 -17.11 25.17 -73.57
C PRO A 375 -18.56 24.73 -73.32
N TRP A 376 -19.52 25.48 -73.86
CA TRP A 376 -20.94 25.15 -73.80
C TRP A 376 -21.19 23.73 -74.37
N PRO A 377 -22.01 22.87 -73.74
CA PRO A 377 -22.99 23.15 -72.67
C PRO A 377 -22.47 22.97 -71.24
N ALA A 378 -21.17 22.82 -71.01
CA ALA A 378 -20.65 22.59 -69.67
C ALA A 378 -20.74 23.87 -68.79
N PRO A 379 -21.24 23.78 -67.55
CA PRO A 379 -21.32 24.93 -66.65
C PRO A 379 -19.92 25.42 -66.21
N PRO A 380 -19.76 26.71 -65.82
CA PRO A 380 -18.47 27.25 -65.39
C PRO A 380 -17.84 26.45 -64.25
N PHE A 381 -16.54 26.16 -64.36
CA PHE A 381 -15.82 25.34 -63.40
C PHE A 381 -15.06 26.18 -62.39
N ASN A 382 -15.33 26.00 -61.10
CA ASN A 382 -14.64 26.73 -60.04
C ASN A 382 -13.42 25.94 -59.55
N LEU A 383 -12.22 26.36 -59.94
CA LEU A 383 -10.96 25.86 -59.40
C LEU A 383 -10.54 26.71 -58.19
N ARG A 384 -10.28 26.05 -57.07
CA ARG A 384 -9.67 26.62 -55.86
C ARG A 384 -8.49 25.76 -55.45
N GLY A 385 -7.33 26.37 -55.23
CA GLY A 385 -6.17 25.65 -54.74
C GLY A 385 -4.92 26.51 -54.65
N VAL A 386 -3.74 25.90 -54.69
CA VAL A 386 -2.46 26.60 -54.58
C VAL A 386 -1.68 26.47 -55.90
N GLU A 387 -1.34 27.60 -56.52
CA GLU A 387 -0.56 27.67 -57.78
C GLU A 387 0.96 27.67 -57.55
N GLY A 388 1.41 28.06 -56.37
CA GLY A 388 2.82 28.12 -55.98
C GLY A 388 3.02 28.40 -54.49
N VAL A 389 4.18 28.02 -53.97
CA VAL A 389 4.61 28.29 -52.58
C VAL A 389 6.11 28.53 -52.55
N GLU A 390 6.53 29.53 -51.78
CA GLU A 390 7.93 29.69 -51.34
C GLU A 390 8.08 29.14 -49.91
N PHE A 391 9.10 28.31 -49.67
CA PHE A 391 9.46 27.75 -48.36
C PHE A 391 10.80 28.34 -47.92
N SER A 392 10.82 29.11 -46.83
CA SER A 392 12.05 29.72 -46.30
C SER A 392 12.63 28.91 -45.14
N THR A 393 13.93 28.64 -45.20
CA THR A 393 14.78 28.15 -44.10
C THR A 393 15.76 29.26 -43.70
N PRO A 394 16.46 29.17 -42.54
CA PRO A 394 17.41 30.21 -42.14
C PRO A 394 18.55 30.50 -43.13
N LEU A 395 18.87 29.53 -44.01
CA LEU A 395 19.99 29.61 -44.96
C LEU A 395 19.57 29.69 -46.44
N ASN A 396 18.36 29.25 -46.78
CA ASN A 396 17.92 29.08 -48.17
C ASN A 396 16.41 29.31 -48.34
N SER A 397 15.99 29.69 -49.55
CA SER A 397 14.58 29.68 -49.96
C SER A 397 14.35 28.69 -51.10
N PHE A 398 13.21 27.98 -51.06
CA PHE A 398 12.83 26.97 -52.04
C PHE A 398 11.47 27.31 -52.66
N THR A 399 11.41 27.51 -53.98
CA THR A 399 10.18 27.93 -54.65
C THR A 399 9.55 26.83 -55.51
N TYR A 400 8.31 26.45 -55.17
CA TYR A 400 7.41 25.73 -56.05
C TYR A 400 6.63 26.74 -56.92
N ARG A 401 6.94 26.79 -58.21
CA ARG A 401 6.33 27.63 -59.27
C ARG A 401 6.45 29.16 -59.09
N GLY A 402 6.15 29.71 -57.92
CA GLY A 402 6.30 31.12 -57.57
C GLY A 402 5.86 31.40 -56.13
N ARG A 403 6.35 32.48 -55.52
CA ARG A 403 5.86 32.98 -54.22
C ARG A 403 4.48 33.59 -54.35
N GLY A 404 3.72 33.64 -53.24
CA GLY A 404 2.45 34.35 -53.17
C GLY A 404 2.40 35.40 -52.07
N THR A 405 1.19 35.78 -51.65
CA THR A 405 0.91 36.82 -50.65
C THR A 405 0.32 36.30 -49.35
N VAL A 406 -0.04 35.01 -49.26
CA VAL A 406 -0.51 34.40 -48.01
C VAL A 406 0.71 33.89 -47.24
N ASP A 407 1.15 34.70 -46.29
CA ASP A 407 2.33 34.46 -45.46
C ASP A 407 1.96 33.80 -44.13
N SER A 408 2.57 32.64 -43.85
CA SER A 408 2.41 31.91 -42.59
C SER A 408 2.78 32.73 -41.36
N LEU A 409 3.72 33.69 -41.46
CA LEU A 409 4.10 34.56 -40.34
C LEU A 409 2.96 35.49 -39.87
N THR A 410 1.92 35.67 -40.68
CA THR A 410 0.69 36.39 -40.27
C THR A 410 -0.12 35.60 -39.23
N GLU A 411 -0.04 34.27 -39.26
CA GLU A 411 -0.73 33.38 -38.32
C GLU A 411 0.22 32.83 -37.23
N LEU A 412 1.53 32.79 -37.53
CA LEU A 412 2.60 32.24 -36.70
C LEU A 412 3.79 33.21 -36.65
N PRO A 413 3.67 34.36 -35.95
CA PRO A 413 4.73 35.37 -35.92
C PRO A 413 6.00 34.88 -35.20
N PRO A 414 7.13 35.59 -35.37
CA PRO A 414 8.34 35.35 -34.57
C PRO A 414 8.06 35.45 -33.07
N GLU A 415 8.73 34.62 -32.27
CA GLU A 415 8.75 34.76 -30.81
C GLU A 415 9.67 35.91 -30.37
N ASP A 416 10.72 36.18 -31.14
CA ASP A 416 11.65 37.30 -30.97
C ASP A 416 11.60 38.22 -32.20
N ASN A 417 10.96 39.37 -32.03
CA ASN A 417 10.84 40.42 -33.05
C ASN A 417 12.02 41.43 -33.02
N SER A 418 13.00 41.27 -32.13
CA SER A 418 14.20 42.12 -32.10
C SER A 418 15.18 41.76 -33.24
N VAL A 419 15.25 40.47 -33.58
CA VAL A 419 16.07 39.86 -34.65
C VAL A 419 15.26 39.61 -35.93
N PRO A 420 15.90 39.31 -37.08
CA PRO A 420 15.20 38.91 -38.30
C PRO A 420 14.36 37.63 -38.12
N PRO A 421 13.21 37.46 -38.81
CA PRO A 421 12.35 36.28 -38.66
C PRO A 421 13.04 34.92 -38.85
N ARG A 422 14.09 34.85 -39.68
CA ARG A 422 14.92 33.63 -39.88
C ARG A 422 15.68 33.17 -38.62
N GLU A 423 15.84 34.04 -37.63
CA GLU A 423 16.53 33.79 -36.36
C GLU A 423 15.51 33.73 -35.20
N GLY A 424 14.51 34.63 -35.20
CA GLY A 424 13.48 34.76 -34.16
C GLY A 424 12.20 33.92 -34.35
N TYR A 425 12.13 33.05 -35.35
CA TYR A 425 10.92 32.24 -35.62
C TYR A 425 10.49 31.37 -34.43
N SER A 426 9.18 31.30 -34.18
CA SER A 426 8.58 30.48 -33.12
C SER A 426 8.33 29.01 -33.53
N HIS A 427 8.15 28.75 -34.84
CA HIS A 427 7.66 27.45 -35.35
C HIS A 427 8.48 26.90 -36.51
N ARG A 428 8.53 25.58 -36.62
CA ARG A 428 9.08 24.85 -37.77
C ARG A 428 7.99 24.00 -38.43
N LEU A 429 7.98 23.93 -39.76
CA LEU A 429 7.12 23.04 -40.52
C LEU A 429 7.53 21.58 -40.24
N CYS A 430 6.62 20.78 -39.66
CA CYS A 430 6.86 19.36 -39.39
C CYS A 430 6.19 18.45 -40.42
N HIS A 431 5.10 18.87 -41.05
CA HIS A 431 4.40 18.06 -42.05
C HIS A 431 3.55 18.90 -43.01
N ALA A 432 3.13 18.30 -44.12
CA ALA A 432 2.06 18.80 -44.95
C ALA A 432 0.99 17.70 -45.11
N THR A 433 -0.26 18.02 -44.81
CA THR A 433 -1.42 17.20 -45.14
C THR A 433 -2.13 17.81 -46.35
N PHE A 434 -3.25 17.23 -46.80
CA PHE A 434 -3.90 17.68 -48.03
C PHE A 434 -5.40 17.48 -47.98
N VAL A 435 -6.12 18.49 -48.45
CA VAL A 435 -7.57 18.46 -48.59
C VAL A 435 -7.91 18.50 -50.06
N GLN A 436 -8.83 17.63 -50.47
CA GLN A 436 -9.41 17.64 -51.82
C GLN A 436 -10.91 17.38 -51.74
N ARG A 437 -11.71 18.25 -52.38
CA ARG A 437 -13.11 18.02 -52.70
C ARG A 437 -13.36 18.38 -54.15
N SER A 438 -13.76 17.39 -54.94
CA SER A 438 -14.11 17.54 -56.36
C SER A 438 -15.59 17.24 -56.60
N GLY A 439 -16.19 17.99 -57.52
CA GLY A 439 -17.49 17.68 -58.11
C GLY A 439 -17.59 18.29 -59.50
N THR A 440 -18.69 18.05 -60.21
CA THR A 440 -19.01 18.77 -61.45
C THR A 440 -19.90 19.96 -61.10
N PRO A 441 -19.48 21.24 -61.27
CA PRO A 441 -18.24 21.75 -61.86
C PRO A 441 -17.34 22.51 -60.86
N PHE A 442 -16.65 21.82 -59.95
CA PHE A 442 -15.72 22.47 -59.02
C PHE A 442 -14.60 21.55 -58.49
N LEU A 443 -13.48 22.13 -58.12
CA LEU A 443 -12.41 21.48 -57.38
C LEU A 443 -11.86 22.45 -56.34
N THR A 444 -11.92 22.05 -55.07
CA THR A 444 -11.20 22.70 -53.97
C THR A 444 -10.08 21.74 -53.55
N THR A 445 -8.82 22.15 -53.69
CA THR A 445 -7.66 21.24 -53.49
C THR A 445 -6.42 21.99 -53.01
N GLY A 446 -5.77 21.51 -51.96
CA GLY A 446 -4.55 22.17 -51.47
C GLY A 446 -3.92 21.52 -50.24
N PRO A 447 -2.65 21.86 -49.94
CA PRO A 447 -2.00 21.44 -48.72
C PRO A 447 -2.59 22.15 -47.50
N VAL A 448 -2.55 21.51 -46.34
CA VAL A 448 -2.62 22.18 -45.03
C VAL A 448 -1.28 21.94 -44.35
N PHE A 449 -0.67 23.01 -43.84
CA PHE A 449 0.66 22.94 -43.22
C PHE A 449 0.55 22.66 -41.73
N SER A 450 1.37 21.74 -41.24
CA SER A 450 1.49 21.38 -39.83
C SER A 450 2.80 21.93 -39.26
N TRP A 451 2.70 22.62 -38.13
CA TRP A 451 3.80 23.35 -37.50
C TRP A 451 3.98 22.91 -36.05
N THR A 452 5.20 22.56 -35.68
CA THR A 452 5.58 22.27 -34.28
C THR A 452 6.43 23.42 -33.74
N HIS A 453 6.41 23.62 -32.42
CA HIS A 453 7.15 24.71 -31.78
C HIS A 453 8.67 24.52 -31.94
N ARG A 454 9.44 25.61 -32.03
CA ARG A 454 10.89 25.51 -32.24
C ARG A 454 11.60 24.71 -31.14
N SER A 455 11.06 24.73 -29.91
CA SER A 455 11.57 24.00 -28.75
C SER A 455 11.63 22.48 -28.96
N ALA A 456 10.76 21.93 -29.82
CA ALA A 456 10.88 20.53 -30.24
C ALA A 456 12.05 20.39 -31.22
N THR A 457 13.24 20.19 -30.66
CA THR A 457 14.50 20.03 -31.39
C THR A 457 14.54 18.71 -32.17
N ASP A 458 15.31 18.67 -33.25
CA ASP A 458 15.58 17.49 -34.09
C ASP A 458 16.46 16.43 -33.39
N ARG A 459 16.99 16.75 -32.20
CA ARG A 459 17.75 15.87 -31.32
C ARG A 459 17.24 16.01 -29.89
N ASN A 460 17.32 14.94 -29.10
CA ASN A 460 17.02 14.99 -27.67
C ASN A 460 18.31 15.29 -26.90
N ILE A 461 18.69 16.57 -26.86
CA ILE A 461 19.94 17.00 -26.22
C ILE A 461 19.75 17.01 -24.70
N ILE A 462 20.72 16.45 -23.97
CA ILE A 462 20.80 16.52 -22.51
C ILE A 462 21.98 17.42 -22.13
N TYR A 463 21.69 18.50 -21.41
CA TYR A 463 22.65 19.46 -20.89
C TYR A 463 23.07 19.11 -19.44
N PRO A 464 24.32 19.39 -19.05
CA PRO A 464 24.91 18.93 -17.80
C PRO A 464 24.48 19.72 -16.55
N ASP A 465 23.78 20.84 -16.72
CA ASP A 465 23.62 21.90 -15.72
C ASP A 465 22.15 22.33 -15.49
N VAL A 466 21.21 21.68 -16.18
CA VAL A 466 19.76 21.99 -16.12
C VAL A 466 18.92 20.71 -15.98
N ILE A 467 17.67 20.85 -15.53
CA ILE A 467 16.68 19.77 -15.57
C ILE A 467 16.14 19.65 -17.00
N ASN A 468 16.57 18.60 -17.70
CA ASN A 468 16.21 18.37 -19.10
C ASN A 468 14.88 17.63 -19.18
N GLN A 469 13.82 18.23 -19.73
CA GLN A 469 12.53 17.57 -19.92
C GLN A 469 12.36 17.11 -21.38
N ILE A 470 12.26 15.80 -21.61
CA ILE A 470 12.10 15.22 -22.95
C ILE A 470 10.73 14.51 -23.05
N PRO A 471 9.76 15.05 -23.83
CA PRO A 471 8.48 14.40 -24.07
C PRO A 471 8.67 13.01 -24.70
N LEU A 472 7.96 12.00 -24.20
CA LEU A 472 8.15 10.60 -24.61
C LEU A 472 7.63 10.31 -26.03
N VAL A 473 6.79 11.19 -26.58
CA VAL A 473 6.46 11.19 -28.02
C VAL A 473 7.69 11.45 -28.91
N LYS A 474 8.83 11.92 -28.38
CA LYS A 474 10.10 12.03 -29.10
C LYS A 474 10.91 10.72 -29.14
N ALA A 475 10.30 9.60 -28.76
CA ALA A 475 10.78 8.26 -29.04
C ALA A 475 10.78 7.94 -30.54
N PHE A 476 11.62 6.98 -30.97
CA PHE A 476 11.64 6.50 -32.36
C PHE A 476 10.89 5.18 -32.55
N ASN A 477 10.63 4.43 -31.48
CA ASN A 477 9.89 3.17 -31.53
C ASN A 477 8.95 2.99 -30.34
N LEU A 478 7.82 2.30 -30.57
CA LEU A 478 6.87 1.86 -29.54
C LEU A 478 6.62 0.36 -29.72
N THR A 479 6.49 -0.37 -28.61
CA THR A 479 6.13 -1.80 -28.63
C THR A 479 4.66 -1.98 -29.01
N SER A 480 4.34 -3.10 -29.67
CA SER A 480 2.95 -3.45 -30.02
C SER A 480 2.05 -3.46 -28.77
N GLY A 481 0.90 -2.77 -28.83
CA GLY A 481 0.02 -2.51 -27.68
C GLY A 481 0.21 -1.13 -27.05
N THR A 482 1.37 -0.50 -27.24
CA THR A 482 1.61 0.90 -26.89
C THR A 482 1.14 1.82 -28.02
N SER A 483 0.54 2.96 -27.68
CA SER A 483 -0.03 3.92 -28.63
C SER A 483 0.28 5.36 -28.22
N VAL A 484 0.36 6.28 -29.18
CA VAL A 484 0.30 7.72 -28.89
C VAL A 484 -1.18 8.12 -28.80
N VAL A 485 -1.53 8.93 -27.81
CA VAL A 485 -2.88 9.47 -27.61
C VAL A 485 -2.83 10.98 -27.43
N ARG A 486 -3.94 11.65 -27.75
CA ARG A 486 -4.03 13.11 -27.65
C ARG A 486 -3.78 13.56 -26.21
N GLY A 487 -2.89 14.54 -26.03
CA GLY A 487 -2.62 15.14 -24.72
C GLY A 487 -3.84 15.88 -24.14
N PRO A 488 -3.99 15.98 -22.81
CA PRO A 488 -5.15 16.61 -22.18
C PRO A 488 -5.22 18.14 -22.35
N GLY A 489 -4.12 18.78 -22.75
CA GLY A 489 -4.02 20.22 -23.02
C GLY A 489 -2.92 20.93 -22.22
N PHE A 490 -2.57 20.41 -21.04
CA PHE A 490 -1.54 20.96 -20.13
C PHE A 490 -0.19 20.22 -20.20
N THR A 491 0.06 19.43 -21.26
CA THR A 491 1.29 18.64 -21.47
C THR A 491 2.21 19.22 -22.55
N GLY A 492 1.77 20.26 -23.29
CA GLY A 492 2.54 20.84 -24.40
C GLY A 492 2.61 19.96 -25.66
N GLY A 493 1.93 18.81 -25.66
CA GLY A 493 1.94 17.83 -26.74
C GLY A 493 1.16 16.56 -26.40
N ASP A 494 1.20 15.59 -27.32
CA ASP A 494 0.61 14.27 -27.14
C ASP A 494 1.43 13.40 -26.17
N ILE A 495 0.81 12.33 -25.66
CA ILE A 495 1.38 11.44 -24.63
C ILE A 495 1.32 9.97 -25.06
N ILE A 496 2.11 9.12 -24.40
CA ILE A 496 2.10 7.68 -24.63
C ILE A 496 1.04 7.02 -23.74
N ARG A 497 0.28 6.06 -24.27
CA ARG A 497 -0.61 5.16 -23.51
C ARG A 497 -0.21 3.71 -23.75
N THR A 498 -0.09 2.94 -22.68
CA THR A 498 0.26 1.52 -22.74
C THR A 498 -0.45 0.68 -21.67
N ASN A 499 -0.53 -0.62 -21.95
CA ASN A 499 -0.95 -1.69 -21.03
C ASN A 499 -0.08 -2.95 -21.21
N VAL A 500 1.12 -2.80 -21.80
CA VAL A 500 2.03 -3.92 -22.10
C VAL A 500 2.92 -4.25 -20.91
N ASN A 501 3.35 -5.51 -20.83
CA ASN A 501 4.44 -5.95 -19.96
C ASN A 501 5.73 -6.08 -20.80
N GLY A 502 6.87 -5.63 -20.26
CA GLY A 502 8.16 -5.52 -20.95
C GLY A 502 8.46 -4.10 -21.43
N SER A 503 9.31 -4.00 -22.47
CA SER A 503 9.70 -2.71 -23.07
C SER A 503 8.49 -1.98 -23.68
N VAL A 504 8.35 -0.69 -23.38
CA VAL A 504 7.25 0.17 -23.84
C VAL A 504 7.65 0.99 -25.06
N LEU A 505 8.84 1.59 -25.01
CA LEU A 505 9.34 2.55 -26.00
C LEU A 505 10.87 2.55 -26.10
N SER A 506 11.39 3.09 -27.20
CA SER A 506 12.83 3.33 -27.39
C SER A 506 13.08 4.71 -27.99
N MET A 507 14.04 5.44 -27.43
CA MET A 507 14.40 6.81 -27.82
C MET A 507 15.92 6.98 -27.92
N SER A 508 16.36 7.96 -28.70
CA SER A 508 17.78 8.35 -28.78
C SER A 508 17.99 9.62 -27.94
N LEU A 509 19.09 9.66 -27.19
CA LEU A 509 19.51 10.77 -26.34
C LEU A 509 20.92 11.22 -26.74
N ASN A 510 21.15 12.53 -26.73
CA ASN A 510 22.42 13.15 -27.08
C ASN A 510 22.91 13.98 -25.89
N PHE A 511 23.67 13.35 -25.00
CA PHE A 511 24.34 14.06 -23.92
C PHE A 511 25.41 14.97 -24.51
N SER A 512 25.32 16.26 -24.20
CA SER A 512 26.17 17.32 -24.77
C SER A 512 27.60 17.31 -24.22
N ASN A 513 27.79 16.68 -23.05
CA ASN A 513 29.09 16.45 -22.45
C ASN A 513 29.82 15.24 -23.07
N THR A 514 31.15 15.32 -23.11
CA THR A 514 32.03 14.23 -23.57
C THR A 514 32.51 13.35 -22.42
N THR A 515 32.49 13.86 -21.19
CA THR A 515 32.79 13.14 -19.95
C THR A 515 31.53 12.50 -19.38
N LEU A 516 31.69 11.34 -18.75
CA LEU A 516 30.62 10.64 -18.03
C LEU A 516 30.06 11.53 -16.91
N GLN A 517 28.74 11.66 -16.82
CA GLN A 517 28.07 12.41 -15.76
C GLN A 517 26.85 11.65 -15.24
N ARG A 518 26.57 11.87 -13.94
CA ARG A 518 25.43 11.26 -13.25
C ARG A 518 24.18 12.11 -13.38
N TYR A 519 23.06 11.44 -13.60
CA TYR A 519 21.74 12.05 -13.65
C TYR A 519 20.75 11.21 -12.84
N ARG A 520 19.97 11.84 -11.96
CA ARG A 520 18.74 11.24 -11.43
C ARG A 520 17.70 11.24 -12.54
N VAL A 521 17.02 10.12 -12.72
CA VAL A 521 15.95 9.97 -13.71
C VAL A 521 14.61 10.10 -13.02
N ARG A 522 13.65 10.75 -13.69
CA ARG A 522 12.24 10.67 -13.31
C ARG A 522 11.32 10.70 -14.52
N VAL A 523 10.14 10.08 -14.41
CA VAL A 523 9.15 9.99 -15.49
C VAL A 523 7.81 10.53 -15.02
N ARG A 524 7.25 11.52 -15.73
CA ARG A 524 5.91 12.03 -15.45
C ARG A 524 4.86 11.07 -16.03
N TYR A 525 4.01 10.53 -15.17
CA TYR A 525 3.10 9.43 -15.49
C TYR A 525 1.71 9.60 -14.86
N ALA A 526 0.71 8.91 -15.40
CA ALA A 526 -0.57 8.69 -14.76
C ALA A 526 -0.96 7.19 -14.86
N ALA A 527 -1.35 6.56 -13.76
CA ALA A 527 -1.57 5.11 -13.69
C ALA A 527 -2.87 4.74 -12.98
N SER A 528 -3.59 3.76 -13.54
CA SER A 528 -4.83 3.24 -12.92
C SER A 528 -4.63 2.20 -11.81
N GLN A 529 -3.41 1.68 -11.67
CA GLN A 529 -2.95 0.70 -10.67
C GLN A 529 -1.47 0.97 -10.37
N THR A 530 -0.90 0.34 -9.34
CA THR A 530 0.54 0.36 -9.10
C THR A 530 1.31 -0.08 -10.36
N MET A 531 2.29 0.72 -10.77
CA MET A 531 3.07 0.53 -11.99
C MET A 531 4.52 0.26 -11.62
N VAL A 532 5.02 -0.94 -11.91
CA VAL A 532 6.45 -1.26 -11.74
C VAL A 532 7.18 -0.89 -13.02
N MET A 533 8.09 0.08 -12.94
CA MET A 533 8.81 0.64 -14.10
C MET A 533 10.32 0.52 -13.92
N SER A 534 11.05 0.36 -15.02
CA SER A 534 12.49 0.57 -15.12
C SER A 534 12.84 1.43 -16.32
N VAL A 535 13.90 2.24 -16.17
CA VAL A 535 14.52 3.02 -17.25
C VAL A 535 15.96 2.55 -17.45
N THR A 536 16.32 2.31 -18.71
CA THR A 536 17.68 1.97 -19.13
C THR A 536 18.19 3.03 -20.11
N VAL A 537 19.42 3.50 -19.91
CA VAL A 537 20.12 4.47 -20.77
C VAL A 537 21.55 3.98 -21.01
N GLY A 538 21.88 3.70 -22.27
CA GLY A 538 23.14 3.05 -22.63
C GLY A 538 23.25 1.68 -21.93
N GLY A 539 24.29 1.52 -21.10
CA GLY A 539 24.46 0.35 -20.22
C GLY A 539 23.95 0.52 -18.78
N SER A 540 23.48 1.71 -18.39
CA SER A 540 22.98 1.97 -17.03
C SER A 540 21.48 1.67 -16.95
N THR A 541 21.03 1.04 -15.87
CA THR A 541 19.60 0.85 -15.57
C THR A 541 19.27 1.29 -14.16
N THR A 542 18.04 1.77 -13.96
CA THR A 542 17.51 2.23 -12.66
C THR A 542 16.96 1.09 -11.78
N GLY A 543 16.87 -0.12 -12.32
CA GLY A 543 16.16 -1.23 -11.70
C GLY A 543 14.64 -1.09 -11.81
N ASN A 544 13.90 -2.16 -11.51
CA ASN A 544 12.45 -2.14 -11.44
C ASN A 544 12.01 -1.50 -10.12
N GLN A 545 11.22 -0.42 -10.18
CA GLN A 545 10.68 0.27 -9.01
C GLN A 545 9.15 0.38 -9.12
N GLY A 546 8.45 0.16 -8.00
CA GLY A 546 7.01 0.30 -7.91
C GLY A 546 6.59 1.76 -7.72
N PHE A 547 5.58 2.21 -8.46
CA PHE A 547 5.01 3.56 -8.32
C PHE A 547 3.49 3.49 -8.14
N PRO A 548 2.88 4.27 -7.24
CA PRO A 548 1.48 4.13 -6.87
C PRO A 548 0.52 4.52 -8.02
N SER A 549 -0.74 4.10 -7.89
CA SER A 549 -1.82 4.58 -8.75
C SER A 549 -2.10 6.07 -8.51
N THR A 550 -2.55 6.76 -9.55
CA THR A 550 -2.76 8.22 -9.55
C THR A 550 -4.10 8.65 -10.13
N MET A 551 -4.81 7.73 -10.78
CA MET A 551 -6.13 7.96 -11.39
C MET A 551 -6.99 6.69 -11.30
N SER A 552 -8.31 6.82 -11.50
CA SER A 552 -9.18 5.66 -11.69
C SER A 552 -9.09 5.13 -13.12
N ALA A 553 -9.40 3.85 -13.33
CA ALA A 553 -9.21 3.17 -14.64
C ALA A 553 -9.95 3.81 -15.83
N ASN A 554 -11.04 4.51 -15.58
CA ASN A 554 -11.82 5.26 -16.57
C ASN A 554 -11.85 6.79 -16.28
N GLY A 555 -10.94 7.29 -15.44
CA GLY A 555 -10.87 8.70 -15.08
C GLY A 555 -10.45 9.56 -16.26
N ALA A 556 -10.98 10.79 -16.32
CA ALA A 556 -10.43 11.81 -17.21
C ALA A 556 -9.04 12.24 -16.74
N LEU A 557 -8.13 12.53 -17.68
CA LEU A 557 -6.77 13.00 -17.36
C LEU A 557 -6.80 14.47 -16.92
N THR A 558 -6.69 14.70 -15.61
CA THR A 558 -6.51 16.02 -14.99
C THR A 558 -5.04 16.27 -14.63
N SER A 559 -4.67 17.50 -14.26
CA SER A 559 -3.32 17.81 -13.77
C SER A 559 -2.92 16.94 -12.57
N GLN A 560 -3.84 16.75 -11.61
CA GLN A 560 -3.65 15.89 -10.44
C GLN A 560 -3.45 14.40 -10.80
N SER A 561 -3.94 13.96 -11.95
CA SER A 561 -3.79 12.58 -12.41
C SER A 561 -2.32 12.24 -12.71
N PHE A 562 -1.48 13.26 -12.95
CA PHE A 562 -0.06 13.07 -13.20
C PHE A 562 0.76 13.19 -11.91
N ARG A 563 1.62 12.18 -11.67
CA ARG A 563 2.71 12.21 -10.71
C ARG A 563 4.04 11.96 -11.41
N PHE A 564 5.10 11.91 -10.65
CA PHE A 564 6.43 11.57 -11.16
C PHE A 564 6.92 10.30 -10.48
N ALA A 565 7.33 9.33 -11.29
CA ALA A 565 8.10 8.19 -10.87
C ALA A 565 9.56 8.66 -10.75
N GLU A 566 10.08 8.82 -9.53
CA GLU A 566 11.48 9.17 -9.30
C GLU A 566 12.28 7.93 -8.98
N PHE A 567 13.40 7.75 -9.69
CA PHE A 567 14.30 6.64 -9.40
C PHE A 567 15.31 7.07 -8.33
N PRO A 568 15.58 6.21 -7.31
CA PRO A 568 16.61 6.47 -6.31
C PRO A 568 18.03 6.21 -6.86
N VAL A 569 18.15 5.43 -7.94
CA VAL A 569 19.42 5.13 -8.60
C VAL A 569 19.67 6.12 -9.74
N GLY A 570 20.84 6.75 -9.72
CA GLY A 570 21.34 7.61 -10.79
C GLY A 570 21.91 6.82 -11.97
N ILE A 571 21.67 7.31 -13.19
CA ILE A 571 22.31 6.78 -14.39
C ILE A 571 23.60 7.54 -14.68
N SER A 572 24.60 6.86 -15.25
CA SER A 572 25.82 7.51 -15.75
C SER A 572 25.86 7.46 -17.27
N ALA A 573 25.95 8.63 -17.92
CA ALA A 573 25.88 8.75 -19.37
C ALA A 573 26.73 9.91 -19.93
N SER A 574 27.10 9.77 -21.21
CA SER A 574 27.80 10.78 -22.02
C SER A 574 27.64 10.47 -23.51
N GLY A 575 27.79 11.47 -24.37
CA GLY A 575 27.65 11.33 -25.82
C GLY A 575 26.28 10.81 -26.30
N SER A 576 26.26 10.08 -27.42
CA SER A 576 25.03 9.55 -28.00
C SER A 576 24.65 8.20 -27.39
N GLN A 577 23.47 8.09 -26.80
CA GLN A 577 22.97 6.88 -26.12
C GLN A 577 21.58 6.48 -26.64
N GLY A 578 21.29 5.18 -26.58
CA GLY A 578 19.92 4.67 -26.65
C GLY A 578 19.30 4.63 -25.27
N ALA A 579 17.99 4.87 -25.17
CA ALA A 579 17.23 4.77 -23.94
C ALA A 579 15.90 4.03 -24.14
N SER A 580 15.44 3.31 -23.13
CA SER A 580 14.19 2.56 -23.13
C SER A 580 13.51 2.61 -21.77
N ILE A 581 12.18 2.62 -21.78
CA ILE A 581 11.34 2.45 -20.58
C ILE A 581 10.66 1.09 -20.68
N SER A 582 10.70 0.32 -19.59
CA SER A 582 10.03 -0.97 -19.44
C SER A 582 9.04 -0.92 -18.27
N ILE A 583 7.94 -1.66 -18.36
CA ILE A 583 6.95 -1.83 -17.29
C ILE A 583 6.79 -3.32 -17.00
N SER A 584 6.83 -3.72 -15.73
CA SER A 584 6.85 -5.14 -15.30
C SER A 584 5.63 -5.48 -14.43
N ASN A 585 4.47 -5.57 -15.07
CA ASN A 585 3.18 -5.70 -14.40
C ASN A 585 2.39 -6.95 -14.83
N ASN A 586 1.49 -7.41 -13.94
CA ASN A 586 0.51 -8.43 -14.26
C ASN A 586 -0.44 -7.97 -15.38
N VAL A 587 -0.64 -8.82 -16.39
CA VAL A 587 -1.43 -8.51 -17.58
C VAL A 587 -2.92 -8.37 -17.20
N GLY A 588 -3.54 -7.22 -17.49
CA GLY A 588 -4.92 -6.95 -17.08
C GLY A 588 -5.52 -5.63 -17.60
N ARG A 589 -6.58 -5.14 -16.93
CA ARG A 589 -7.27 -3.87 -17.22
C ARG A 589 -6.50 -2.60 -16.80
N GLN A 590 -5.17 -2.67 -16.86
CA GLN A 590 -4.29 -1.57 -16.47
C GLN A 590 -4.19 -0.57 -17.62
N MET A 591 -4.13 0.72 -17.30
CA MET A 591 -3.80 1.77 -18.26
C MET A 591 -2.77 2.70 -17.64
N PHE A 592 -1.65 2.83 -18.33
CA PHE A 592 -0.55 3.72 -17.98
C PHE A 592 -0.41 4.77 -19.07
N HIS A 593 -0.31 6.03 -18.65
CA HIS A 593 -0.04 7.17 -19.50
C HIS A 593 1.32 7.76 -19.12
N LEU A 594 2.20 7.98 -20.10
CA LEU A 594 3.54 8.53 -19.89
C LEU A 594 3.69 9.81 -20.71
N ASP A 595 4.02 10.92 -20.04
CA ASP A 595 4.16 12.25 -20.64
C ASP A 595 5.61 12.50 -21.09
N ARG A 596 6.52 12.60 -20.12
CA ARG A 596 7.93 12.97 -20.36
C ARG A 596 8.87 12.27 -19.40
N ILE A 597 10.11 12.08 -19.84
CA ILE A 597 11.24 11.70 -19.01
C ILE A 597 12.08 12.95 -18.71
N GLU A 598 12.60 13.04 -17.49
CA GLU A 598 13.43 14.15 -17.05
C GLU A 598 14.76 13.65 -16.48
N PHE A 599 15.83 14.34 -16.86
CA PHE A 599 17.20 14.06 -16.40
C PHE A 599 17.68 15.26 -15.57
N LEU A 600 17.92 15.00 -14.28
CA LEU A 600 18.37 15.98 -13.30
C LEU A 600 19.85 15.73 -13.04
N PRO A 601 20.77 16.69 -13.26
CA PRO A 601 22.18 16.51 -12.96
C PRO A 601 22.36 16.36 -11.45
N VAL A 602 23.17 15.38 -11.03
CA VAL A 602 23.44 15.09 -9.62
C VAL A 602 24.93 14.80 -9.38
N THR A 603 25.34 14.89 -8.12
CA THR A 603 26.69 14.60 -7.63
C THR A 603 27.01 13.10 -7.68
N SER A 604 28.25 12.74 -7.37
CA SER A 604 28.66 11.34 -7.15
C SER A 604 28.11 10.74 -5.86
N THR A 605 27.68 11.57 -4.92
CA THR A 605 27.15 11.25 -3.58
C THR A 605 25.62 11.20 -3.52
N PHE A 606 24.96 11.20 -4.68
CA PHE A 606 23.51 11.37 -4.78
C PHE A 606 22.73 10.24 -4.12
N GLU A 607 23.11 8.99 -4.37
CA GLU A 607 22.49 7.83 -3.74
C GLU A 607 22.59 7.91 -2.21
N GLU A 608 23.76 8.27 -1.68
CA GLU A 608 24.00 8.37 -0.24
C GLU A 608 23.25 9.56 0.41
N GLU A 609 23.19 10.72 -0.26
CA GLU A 609 22.38 11.87 0.16
C GLU A 609 20.88 11.52 0.16
N TYR A 610 20.40 10.77 -0.84
CA TYR A 610 19.01 10.35 -0.95
C TYR A 610 18.61 9.32 0.12
N ASP A 611 19.45 8.31 0.36
CA ASP A 611 19.21 7.31 1.40
C ASP A 611 19.28 7.95 2.80
N LEU A 612 20.16 8.95 3.00
CA LEU A 612 20.21 9.74 4.23
C LEU A 612 18.91 10.54 4.47
N GLU A 613 18.41 11.27 3.47
CA GLU A 613 17.14 12.01 3.58
C GLU A 613 15.98 11.05 3.92
N ARG A 614 15.90 9.91 3.22
CA ARG A 614 14.89 8.87 3.45
C ARG A 614 14.98 8.26 4.86
N ALA A 615 16.19 7.97 5.34
CA ALA A 615 16.40 7.45 6.70
C ALA A 615 16.04 8.50 7.76
N GLN A 616 16.33 9.78 7.51
CA GLN A 616 16.01 10.87 8.42
C GLN A 616 14.50 11.14 8.50
N GLU A 617 13.78 11.07 7.38
CA GLU A 617 12.30 11.11 7.39
C GLU A 617 11.71 9.93 8.16
N ALA A 618 12.18 8.71 7.90
CA ALA A 618 11.71 7.49 8.57
C ALA A 618 11.92 7.55 10.10
N VAL A 619 13.12 7.96 10.56
CA VAL A 619 13.41 8.14 11.99
C VAL A 619 12.55 9.23 12.61
N ASN A 620 12.36 10.37 11.95
CA ASN A 620 11.50 11.44 12.45
C ASN A 620 10.02 11.01 12.53
N ALA A 621 9.56 10.16 11.62
CA ALA A 621 8.19 9.66 11.59
C ALA A 621 7.81 8.78 12.80
N LEU A 622 8.79 8.21 13.53
CA LEU A 622 8.55 7.40 14.73
C LEU A 622 7.95 8.20 15.90
N PHE A 623 8.22 9.50 15.97
CA PHE A 623 7.93 10.34 17.14
C PHE A 623 6.66 11.17 17.00
N THR A 624 6.00 11.43 18.13
CA THR A 624 4.82 12.31 18.23
C THR A 624 5.12 13.78 17.96
N SER A 625 6.36 14.23 18.23
CA SER A 625 6.78 15.61 18.02
C SER A 625 8.30 15.73 17.86
N THR A 626 8.75 16.90 17.41
CA THR A 626 10.16 17.20 17.10
C THR A 626 11.12 17.14 18.28
N ASN A 627 10.63 17.08 19.52
CA ASN A 627 11.46 16.90 20.71
C ASN A 627 11.78 15.42 21.04
N GLN A 628 11.21 14.48 20.29
CA GLN A 628 11.51 13.05 20.37
C GLN A 628 11.24 12.42 21.77
N LEU A 629 10.35 13.03 22.57
CA LEU A 629 10.01 12.57 23.92
C LEU A 629 9.05 11.36 23.98
N GLY A 630 8.35 11.04 22.90
CA GLY A 630 7.38 9.95 22.88
C GLY A 630 7.11 9.41 21.48
N LEU A 631 7.02 8.09 21.36
CA LEU A 631 6.59 7.38 20.16
C LEU A 631 5.12 7.64 19.85
N LYS A 632 4.75 7.58 18.58
CA LYS A 632 3.34 7.45 18.20
C LYS A 632 2.82 6.05 18.60
N THR A 633 1.52 5.94 18.84
CA THR A 633 0.88 4.69 19.30
C THR A 633 0.80 3.61 18.22
N ASP A 634 0.63 4.01 16.96
CA ASP A 634 0.58 3.16 15.76
C ASP A 634 1.94 2.60 15.33
N VAL A 635 3.04 3.26 15.71
CA VAL A 635 4.40 2.75 15.53
C VAL A 635 4.59 1.50 16.38
N THR A 636 4.77 0.35 15.74
CA THR A 636 5.06 -0.94 16.38
C THR A 636 6.54 -1.12 16.63
N ASP A 637 6.89 -2.04 17.54
CA ASP A 637 8.28 -2.35 17.86
C ASP A 637 9.06 -2.90 16.63
N TYR A 638 8.44 -3.79 15.84
CA TYR A 638 8.97 -4.26 14.56
C TYR A 638 9.26 -3.12 13.56
N HIS A 639 8.39 -2.10 13.51
CA HIS A 639 8.62 -0.95 12.62
C HIS A 639 9.88 -0.15 13.00
N ILE A 640 10.20 -0.05 14.29
CA ILE A 640 11.44 0.59 14.77
C ILE A 640 12.66 -0.22 14.34
N ASP A 641 12.60 -1.55 14.40
CA ASP A 641 13.68 -2.43 13.90
C ASP A 641 13.91 -2.26 12.39
N GLN A 642 12.84 -2.11 11.59
CA GLN A 642 12.95 -1.83 10.16
C GLN A 642 13.56 -0.45 9.86
N VAL A 643 13.19 0.58 10.61
CA VAL A 643 13.85 1.90 10.51
C VAL A 643 15.32 1.83 10.97
N SER A 644 15.66 0.96 11.94
CA SER A 644 17.06 0.72 12.32
C SER A 644 17.86 0.05 11.22
N ASN A 645 17.28 -0.91 10.49
CA ASN A 645 17.91 -1.52 9.31
C ASN A 645 18.21 -0.43 8.26
N LEU A 646 17.24 0.44 7.95
CA LEU A 646 17.42 1.54 6.98
C LEU A 646 18.57 2.49 7.37
N VAL A 647 18.72 2.82 8.65
CA VAL A 647 19.84 3.65 9.15
C VAL A 647 21.17 2.90 9.10
N GLU A 648 21.20 1.59 9.37
CA GLU A 648 22.42 0.78 9.28
C GLU A 648 22.96 0.67 7.85
N CYS A 649 22.08 0.77 6.85
CA CYS A 649 22.44 0.73 5.43
C CYS A 649 23.01 2.04 4.86
N LEU A 650 23.01 3.13 5.63
CA LEU A 650 23.66 4.38 5.22
C LEU A 650 25.18 4.21 5.06
N SER A 651 25.78 4.94 4.12
CA SER A 651 27.22 4.82 3.83
C SER A 651 28.09 5.26 5.02
N ASP A 652 29.00 4.37 5.44
CA ASP A 652 30.04 4.68 6.43
C ASP A 652 31.15 5.59 5.87
N GLU A 653 31.23 5.76 4.54
CA GLU A 653 32.19 6.66 3.89
C GLU A 653 31.66 8.10 3.80
N PHE A 654 30.38 8.28 3.47
CA PHE A 654 29.81 9.60 3.16
C PHE A 654 28.90 10.17 4.26
N CYS A 655 28.31 9.35 5.11
CA CYS A 655 27.27 9.77 6.07
C CYS A 655 27.57 9.34 7.51
N LEU A 656 28.84 9.11 7.88
CA LEU A 656 29.21 8.48 9.16
C LEU A 656 28.67 9.24 10.39
N ASP A 657 28.76 10.57 10.40
CA ASP A 657 28.34 11.38 11.55
C ASP A 657 26.81 11.46 11.66
N GLU A 658 26.11 11.61 10.53
CA GLU A 658 24.66 11.64 10.44
C GLU A 658 24.04 10.26 10.70
N LYS A 659 24.65 9.19 10.20
CA LYS A 659 24.33 7.79 10.52
C LYS A 659 24.45 7.53 12.01
N ARG A 660 25.49 8.05 12.67
CA ARG A 660 25.63 7.96 14.14
C ARG A 660 24.48 8.69 14.85
N GLU A 661 24.16 9.92 14.43
CA GLU A 661 23.04 10.69 15.01
C GLU A 661 21.68 9.99 14.83
N LEU A 662 21.38 9.50 13.63
CA LEU A 662 20.16 8.74 13.33
C LEU A 662 20.13 7.40 14.10
N SER A 663 21.28 6.74 14.25
CA SER A 663 21.40 5.50 15.03
C SER A 663 21.11 5.74 16.52
N GLU A 664 21.58 6.85 17.09
CA GLU A 664 21.25 7.25 18.46
C GLU A 664 19.75 7.53 18.64
N LYS A 665 19.11 8.17 17.65
CA LYS A 665 17.66 8.46 17.64
C LYS A 665 16.81 7.21 17.50
N VAL A 666 17.13 6.27 16.61
CA VAL A 666 16.36 5.02 16.48
C VAL A 666 16.58 4.10 17.68
N LYS A 667 17.78 4.08 18.28
CA LYS A 667 18.02 3.41 19.57
C LYS A 667 17.25 4.07 20.72
N HIS A 668 17.03 5.39 20.67
CA HIS A 668 16.15 6.10 21.60
C HIS A 668 14.68 5.73 21.40
N ALA A 669 14.22 5.65 20.15
CA ALA A 669 12.89 5.12 19.81
C ALA A 669 12.68 3.69 20.36
N LYS A 670 13.64 2.77 20.15
CA LYS A 670 13.55 1.39 20.70
C LYS A 670 13.49 1.40 22.23
N ARG A 671 14.27 2.25 22.92
CA ARG A 671 14.16 2.42 24.38
C ARG A 671 12.79 2.93 24.83
N LEU A 672 12.15 3.83 24.08
CA LEU A 672 10.78 4.28 24.38
C LEU A 672 9.72 3.18 24.11
N SER A 673 9.95 2.32 23.11
CA SER A 673 9.15 1.11 22.85
C SER A 673 9.23 0.16 24.04
N ASP A 674 10.46 -0.10 24.49
CA ASP A 674 10.77 -0.82 25.72
C ASP A 674 10.09 -0.18 26.95
N GLU A 675 10.14 1.14 27.14
CA GLU A 675 9.55 1.78 28.32
C GLU A 675 8.01 1.67 28.37
N ARG A 676 7.32 1.73 27.22
CA ARG A 676 5.86 1.52 27.15
C ARG A 676 5.43 0.05 27.20
N ASN A 677 6.34 -0.88 26.89
CA ASN A 677 6.03 -2.31 26.82
C ASN A 677 6.00 -2.96 28.22
N LEU A 678 4.81 -3.39 28.62
CA LEU A 678 4.50 -3.90 29.95
C LEU A 678 4.99 -5.35 30.14
N LEU A 679 5.27 -6.07 29.06
CA LEU A 679 5.88 -7.40 29.09
C LEU A 679 7.26 -7.36 29.75
N GLN A 680 7.49 -8.29 30.65
CA GLN A 680 8.79 -8.66 31.18
C GLN A 680 9.52 -9.57 30.18
N ASP A 681 10.85 -9.55 30.21
CA ASP A 681 11.73 -10.38 29.37
C ASP A 681 11.35 -10.42 27.88
N ARG A 682 11.21 -9.23 27.30
CA ARG A 682 10.75 -8.99 25.91
C ARG A 682 11.59 -9.68 24.84
N ASN A 683 12.85 -9.97 25.17
CA ASN A 683 13.83 -10.61 24.31
C ASN A 683 14.11 -12.07 24.73
N PHE A 684 13.19 -12.69 25.48
CA PHE A 684 13.17 -14.12 25.81
C PHE A 684 14.46 -14.69 26.42
N ARG A 685 15.21 -13.88 27.17
CA ARG A 685 16.56 -14.25 27.67
C ARG A 685 16.52 -15.21 28.86
N SER A 686 15.35 -15.39 29.47
CA SER A 686 15.15 -16.06 30.76
C SER A 686 13.77 -16.72 30.86
N ILE A 687 13.26 -17.31 29.76
CA ILE A 687 12.09 -18.19 29.82
C ILE A 687 12.32 -19.26 30.89
N ASN A 688 11.34 -19.45 31.78
CA ASN A 688 11.41 -20.32 32.96
C ASN A 688 12.45 -19.93 34.04
N GLY A 689 13.12 -18.78 33.93
CA GLY A 689 14.23 -18.38 34.81
C GLY A 689 13.84 -17.85 36.21
N GLN A 690 12.62 -17.32 36.38
CA GLN A 690 12.07 -16.94 37.68
C GLN A 690 10.71 -17.61 37.88
N LEU A 691 10.42 -18.03 39.12
CA LEU A 691 9.21 -18.80 39.42
C LEU A 691 7.93 -17.99 39.21
N ASP A 692 7.96 -16.70 39.56
CA ASP A 692 6.75 -15.87 39.69
C ASP A 692 6.71 -14.68 38.71
N ARG A 693 7.71 -14.55 37.83
CA ARG A 693 7.92 -13.36 36.98
C ARG A 693 8.55 -13.71 35.63
N GLY A 694 8.06 -13.08 34.56
CA GLY A 694 8.57 -13.29 33.20
C GLY A 694 7.81 -14.35 32.42
N TRP A 695 8.43 -14.85 31.35
CA TRP A 695 7.86 -15.88 30.49
C TRP A 695 8.01 -17.29 31.07
N ARG A 696 6.95 -18.08 30.97
CA ARG A 696 6.92 -19.51 31.22
C ARG A 696 6.64 -20.25 29.93
N GLY A 697 7.38 -21.32 29.66
CA GLY A 697 7.25 -22.08 28.40
C GLY A 697 7.40 -23.58 28.57
N SER A 698 6.79 -24.35 27.67
CA SER A 698 7.08 -25.78 27.50
C SER A 698 8.53 -26.02 27.07
N THR A 699 8.99 -27.27 27.15
CA THR A 699 10.41 -27.65 26.95
C THR A 699 10.93 -27.44 25.53
N ASP A 700 10.04 -27.49 24.54
CA ASP A 700 10.43 -27.66 23.13
C ASP A 700 10.49 -26.33 22.37
N ILE A 701 10.28 -25.22 23.09
CA ILE A 701 10.38 -23.87 22.56
C ILE A 701 11.85 -23.52 22.28
N THR A 702 12.11 -22.98 21.09
CA THR A 702 13.45 -22.49 20.73
C THR A 702 13.47 -20.97 20.55
N ILE A 703 14.60 -20.36 20.90
CA ILE A 703 14.86 -18.93 20.78
C ILE A 703 16.05 -18.76 19.85
N GLN A 704 15.94 -17.91 18.84
CA GLN A 704 17.02 -17.63 17.89
C GLN A 704 17.34 -16.12 17.84
N GLY A 705 18.62 -15.80 17.64
CA GLY A 705 19.14 -14.43 17.68
C GLY A 705 19.00 -13.69 16.36
N GLY A 706 17.75 -13.41 15.96
CA GLY A 706 17.39 -12.77 14.70
C GLY A 706 17.50 -13.69 13.48
N ASP A 707 16.86 -13.29 12.39
CA ASP A 707 16.85 -13.98 11.09
C ASP A 707 16.67 -12.97 9.93
N ASP A 708 16.08 -13.40 8.81
CA ASP A 708 15.73 -12.54 7.66
C ASP A 708 14.65 -11.48 7.98
N VAL A 709 13.83 -11.72 9.02
CA VAL A 709 12.65 -10.91 9.37
C VAL A 709 12.87 -10.14 10.69
N PHE A 710 13.23 -10.86 11.74
CA PHE A 710 13.43 -10.35 13.09
C PHE A 710 14.86 -9.81 13.26
N LYS A 711 15.01 -8.63 13.88
CA LYS A 711 16.32 -8.05 14.24
C LYS A 711 16.83 -8.52 15.60
N GLU A 712 15.92 -8.99 16.44
CA GLU A 712 16.17 -9.34 17.84
C GLU A 712 15.80 -10.80 18.13
N ASN A 713 15.82 -11.21 19.40
CA ASN A 713 15.45 -12.58 19.75
C ASN A 713 13.96 -12.83 19.45
N TYR A 714 13.69 -13.85 18.65
CA TYR A 714 12.32 -14.32 18.38
C TYR A 714 12.14 -15.74 18.89
N VAL A 715 10.88 -16.16 19.03
CA VAL A 715 10.51 -17.46 19.58
C VAL A 715 9.87 -18.34 18.51
N THR A 716 10.28 -19.61 18.48
CA THR A 716 9.68 -20.65 17.64
C THR A 716 8.94 -21.65 18.54
N LEU A 717 7.65 -21.81 18.29
CA LEU A 717 6.76 -22.76 18.93
C LEU A 717 6.53 -23.95 17.97
N PRO A 718 7.01 -25.17 18.25
CA PRO A 718 6.66 -26.36 17.47
C PRO A 718 5.27 -26.90 17.84
N GLY A 719 4.74 -27.78 16.99
CA GLY A 719 3.55 -28.59 17.28
C GLY A 719 3.80 -29.67 18.34
N THR A 720 2.73 -30.32 18.80
CA THR A 720 2.76 -31.39 19.80
C THR A 720 2.08 -32.67 19.29
N PHE A 721 2.54 -33.82 19.75
CA PHE A 721 1.93 -35.12 19.45
C PHE A 721 0.70 -35.43 20.33
N ASP A 722 0.49 -34.68 21.41
CA ASP A 722 -0.62 -34.87 22.36
C ASP A 722 -1.27 -33.51 22.69
N GLU A 723 -2.57 -33.38 22.43
CA GLU A 723 -3.36 -32.17 22.70
C GLU A 723 -3.29 -31.72 24.17
N CYS A 724 -3.04 -32.68 25.09
CA CYS A 724 -2.95 -32.48 26.53
C CYS A 724 -1.58 -32.04 27.03
N TYR A 725 -0.56 -32.16 26.18
CA TYR A 725 0.77 -31.58 26.39
C TYR A 725 1.05 -30.55 25.29
N PRO A 726 0.28 -29.44 25.24
CA PRO A 726 0.45 -28.40 24.24
C PRO A 726 1.82 -27.72 24.37
N THR A 727 2.35 -27.24 23.24
CA THR A 727 3.40 -26.23 23.27
C THR A 727 2.79 -24.92 23.74
N TYR A 728 3.34 -24.30 24.78
CA TYR A 728 2.78 -23.06 25.34
C TYR A 728 3.88 -22.08 25.74
N LEU A 729 3.59 -20.78 25.59
CA LEU A 729 4.38 -19.68 26.11
C LEU A 729 3.42 -18.68 26.77
N TYR A 730 3.55 -18.44 28.08
CA TYR A 730 2.65 -17.54 28.81
C TYR A 730 3.36 -16.59 29.78
N GLN A 731 2.68 -15.49 30.08
CA GLN A 731 3.10 -14.50 31.07
C GLN A 731 1.86 -13.85 31.72
N LYS A 732 1.95 -13.53 33.01
CA LYS A 732 1.00 -12.65 33.71
C LYS A 732 1.52 -11.21 33.67
N ILE A 733 0.70 -10.27 33.21
CA ILE A 733 0.91 -8.84 33.42
C ILE A 733 0.41 -8.49 34.82
N ASP A 734 1.31 -8.03 35.70
CA ASP A 734 1.00 -7.63 37.08
C ASP A 734 -0.12 -6.58 37.14
N GLU A 735 -1.06 -6.73 38.08
CA GLU A 735 -2.15 -5.78 38.31
C GLU A 735 -1.63 -4.36 38.61
N SER A 736 -0.47 -4.26 39.28
CA SER A 736 0.20 -3.00 39.63
C SER A 736 0.67 -2.16 38.45
N LYS A 737 0.78 -2.75 37.25
CA LYS A 737 1.11 -2.03 36.01
C LYS A 737 -0.12 -1.56 35.24
N LEU A 738 -1.31 -2.03 35.61
CA LEU A 738 -2.56 -1.76 34.90
C LEU A 738 -3.29 -0.54 35.49
N LYS A 739 -3.94 0.23 34.61
CA LYS A 739 -4.79 1.37 34.98
C LYS A 739 -6.26 0.96 34.93
N SER A 740 -7.02 1.40 35.92
CA SER A 740 -8.47 1.22 35.95
C SER A 740 -9.13 1.87 34.72
N TYR A 741 -10.19 1.23 34.20
CA TYR A 741 -11.01 1.71 33.08
C TYR A 741 -10.20 2.10 31.83
N THR A 742 -9.25 1.25 31.45
CA THR A 742 -8.30 1.50 30.35
C THR A 742 -8.21 0.29 29.43
N ARG A 743 -8.10 0.53 28.12
CA ARG A 743 -7.84 -0.50 27.11
C ARG A 743 -6.35 -0.74 26.96
N TYR A 744 -5.98 -2.02 26.89
CA TYR A 744 -4.65 -2.48 26.55
C TYR A 744 -4.66 -3.28 25.25
N GLU A 745 -3.56 -3.22 24.52
CA GLU A 745 -3.33 -3.91 23.25
C GLU A 745 -2.15 -4.87 23.42
N LEU A 746 -2.37 -6.15 23.09
CA LEU A 746 -1.32 -7.12 22.79
C LEU A 746 -1.08 -7.10 21.29
N ARG A 747 0.16 -6.95 20.84
CA ARG A 747 0.52 -7.04 19.42
C ARG A 747 1.93 -7.57 19.21
N GLY A 748 2.25 -7.90 17.97
CA GLY A 748 3.60 -8.30 17.58
C GLY A 748 3.70 -8.62 16.10
N TYR A 749 4.77 -9.34 15.73
CA TYR A 749 5.01 -9.79 14.37
C TYR A 749 5.16 -11.31 14.33
N ILE A 750 4.48 -11.94 13.38
CA ILE A 750 4.50 -13.37 13.09
C ILE A 750 5.09 -13.54 11.69
N GLU A 751 6.24 -14.19 11.59
CA GLU A 751 6.83 -14.55 10.30
C GLU A 751 5.94 -15.59 9.59
N ASP A 752 5.63 -16.68 10.29
CA ASP A 752 4.60 -17.64 9.92
C ASP A 752 3.95 -18.30 11.14
N SER A 753 2.74 -18.80 10.94
CA SER A 753 2.05 -19.60 11.93
C SER A 753 1.00 -20.53 11.33
N GLN A 754 0.82 -21.68 11.97
CA GLN A 754 -0.29 -22.59 11.79
C GLN A 754 -0.77 -23.10 13.16
N ASP A 755 -2.08 -23.06 13.38
CA ASP A 755 -2.77 -23.46 14.61
C ASP A 755 -2.30 -22.74 15.88
N LEU A 756 -1.75 -21.52 15.74
CA LEU A 756 -1.36 -20.67 16.88
C LEU A 756 -2.60 -20.09 17.56
N GLU A 757 -2.92 -20.58 18.74
CA GLU A 757 -3.93 -19.99 19.61
C GLU A 757 -3.30 -18.87 20.46
N ILE A 758 -3.87 -17.66 20.41
CA ILE A 758 -3.43 -16.51 21.22
C ILE A 758 -4.56 -16.14 22.18
N TYR A 759 -4.30 -16.17 23.50
CA TYR A 759 -5.27 -15.83 24.55
C TYR A 759 -4.90 -14.55 25.30
N LEU A 760 -5.94 -13.79 25.66
CA LEU A 760 -5.92 -12.72 26.64
C LEU A 760 -7.00 -12.99 27.71
N ILE A 761 -6.59 -13.21 28.96
CA ILE A 761 -7.53 -13.61 30.05
C ILE A 761 -7.49 -12.60 31.19
N ARG A 762 -8.67 -12.09 31.59
CA ARG A 762 -8.88 -11.30 32.82
C ARG A 762 -10.20 -11.66 33.51
N TYR A 763 -11.31 -11.06 33.09
CA TYR A 763 -12.66 -11.40 33.57
C TYR A 763 -13.24 -12.63 32.86
N ASN A 764 -12.74 -12.89 31.66
CA ASN A 764 -13.02 -14.00 30.78
C ASN A 764 -11.82 -14.14 29.82
N ALA A 765 -11.70 -15.29 29.17
CA ALA A 765 -10.77 -15.46 28.07
C ALA A 765 -11.33 -14.83 26.77
N LYS A 766 -10.52 -14.02 26.10
CA LYS A 766 -10.58 -13.79 24.65
C LYS A 766 -9.51 -14.67 24.00
N HIS A 767 -9.79 -15.24 22.83
CA HIS A 767 -8.77 -15.91 22.05
C HIS A 767 -9.00 -15.80 20.54
N GLU A 768 -7.93 -15.86 19.76
CA GLU A 768 -7.96 -16.06 18.31
C GLU A 768 -7.08 -17.26 17.92
N ILE A 769 -7.32 -17.80 16.71
CA ILE A 769 -6.45 -18.81 16.08
C ILE A 769 -5.84 -18.15 14.85
N VAL A 770 -4.54 -17.89 14.88
CA VAL A 770 -3.85 -17.06 13.91
C VAL A 770 -3.02 -17.94 12.98
N ASN A 771 -3.38 -17.93 11.70
CA ASN A 771 -2.68 -18.66 10.63
C ASN A 771 -2.11 -17.64 9.64
N VAL A 772 -0.78 -17.53 9.58
CA VAL A 772 -0.03 -16.60 8.72
C VAL A 772 0.87 -17.40 7.78
N PRO A 773 0.68 -17.34 6.45
CA PRO A 773 1.54 -18.04 5.51
C PRO A 773 2.89 -17.32 5.36
N GLY A 774 4.00 -18.03 5.55
CA GLY A 774 5.35 -17.47 5.41
C GLY A 774 5.65 -16.96 4.00
N THR A 775 6.13 -15.71 3.90
CA THR A 775 6.44 -15.05 2.61
C THR A 775 7.78 -15.46 2.02
N GLY A 776 8.01 -16.76 1.82
CA GLY A 776 9.23 -17.31 1.21
C GLY A 776 9.45 -16.97 -0.28
N SER A 777 8.84 -15.89 -0.80
CA SER A 777 8.77 -15.59 -2.24
C SER A 777 8.56 -14.12 -2.64
N LEU A 778 8.64 -13.14 -1.72
CA LEU A 778 8.74 -11.71 -2.09
C LEU A 778 10.17 -11.22 -2.33
N TRP A 779 11.17 -12.08 -2.07
CA TRP A 779 12.53 -11.89 -2.53
C TRP A 779 12.60 -11.90 -4.06
N PRO A 780 13.14 -10.86 -4.72
CA PRO A 780 13.60 -11.00 -6.09
C PRO A 780 14.71 -12.06 -6.09
N LEU A 781 14.53 -13.16 -6.83
CA LEU A 781 15.50 -14.25 -7.01
C LEU A 781 16.74 -13.83 -7.82
N SER A 782 17.25 -12.60 -7.62
CA SER A 782 18.23 -11.94 -8.47
C SER A 782 19.16 -10.97 -7.73
N ILE A 783 19.32 -11.10 -6.40
CA ILE A 783 20.41 -10.46 -5.66
C ILE A 783 21.46 -11.53 -5.38
N GLU A 784 22.60 -11.47 -6.08
CA GLU A 784 23.66 -12.51 -6.02
C GLU A 784 24.34 -12.66 -4.64
N ASN A 785 24.09 -11.73 -3.70
CA ASN A 785 24.52 -11.82 -2.30
C ASN A 785 23.35 -11.49 -1.35
N SER A 786 22.46 -12.46 -1.12
CA SER A 786 21.45 -12.40 -0.05
C SER A 786 22.06 -12.58 1.36
N ILE A 787 23.29 -13.07 1.42
CA ILE A 787 24.02 -13.38 2.65
C ILE A 787 25.32 -12.56 2.65
N GLY A 788 25.56 -11.81 3.73
CA GLY A 788 26.78 -11.06 3.98
C GLY A 788 28.00 -11.96 4.23
N PRO A 789 29.22 -11.41 4.28
CA PRO A 789 30.46 -12.20 4.38
C PRO A 789 30.55 -13.06 5.64
N CYS A 790 29.73 -12.78 6.67
CA CYS A 790 29.69 -13.52 7.93
C CYS A 790 28.47 -14.45 8.09
N GLY A 791 27.63 -14.62 7.06
CA GLY A 791 26.41 -15.44 7.15
C GLY A 791 25.15 -14.67 7.54
N GLU A 792 25.25 -13.35 7.74
CA GLU A 792 24.14 -12.49 8.13
C GLU A 792 23.22 -12.13 6.93
N PRO A 793 21.90 -11.96 7.12
CA PRO A 793 21.01 -11.52 6.06
C PRO A 793 21.37 -10.14 5.52
N ASN A 794 21.32 -9.96 4.19
CA ASN A 794 21.53 -8.65 3.57
C ASN A 794 20.30 -7.74 3.75
N ARG A 795 20.19 -7.15 4.94
CA ARG A 795 19.14 -6.19 5.37
C ARG A 795 19.12 -4.87 4.58
N CYS A 796 20.08 -4.67 3.67
CA CYS A 796 20.19 -3.51 2.79
C CYS A 796 19.70 -3.79 1.36
N ALA A 797 19.19 -4.98 1.08
CA ALA A 797 18.30 -5.19 -0.05
C ALA A 797 17.07 -4.27 0.09
N PRO A 798 16.45 -3.82 -1.02
CA PRO A 798 15.26 -2.98 -0.97
C PRO A 798 14.06 -3.79 -0.48
N HIS A 799 13.91 -3.90 0.84
CA HIS A 799 12.70 -4.40 1.48
C HIS A 799 11.50 -3.55 1.05
N LEU A 800 10.37 -4.22 0.80
CA LEU A 800 9.15 -3.60 0.26
C LEU A 800 8.80 -2.31 1.00
N GLU A 801 8.43 -1.27 0.25
CA GLU A 801 7.86 -0.06 0.84
C GLU A 801 6.69 -0.43 1.75
N TRP A 802 6.80 -0.05 3.02
CA TRP A 802 5.71 -0.15 3.98
C TRP A 802 4.51 0.62 3.44
N ASN A 803 3.48 -0.10 3.02
CA ASN A 803 2.19 0.46 2.67
C ASN A 803 1.22 0.23 3.84
N PRO A 804 0.90 1.25 4.65
CA PRO A 804 -0.07 1.12 5.73
C PRO A 804 -1.47 0.73 5.24
N ASN A 805 -1.74 0.83 3.94
CA ASN A 805 -3.00 0.44 3.31
C ASN A 805 -2.95 -0.95 2.66
N LEU A 806 -2.06 -1.86 3.07
CA LEU A 806 -2.19 -3.29 2.75
C LEU A 806 -3.28 -3.98 3.61
N ASP A 807 -4.35 -3.26 3.90
CA ASP A 807 -5.45 -3.69 4.74
C ASP A 807 -6.41 -4.58 3.92
N CYS A 808 -6.42 -5.86 4.27
CA CYS A 808 -7.47 -6.85 4.00
C CYS A 808 -8.18 -6.78 2.64
N SER A 809 -7.50 -7.11 1.53
CA SER A 809 -8.15 -7.34 0.24
C SER A 809 -8.90 -8.69 0.15
N CYS A 810 -9.85 -8.92 1.05
CA CYS A 810 -10.77 -10.05 1.00
C CYS A 810 -12.12 -9.64 0.38
N ARG A 811 -12.77 -10.56 -0.35
CA ARG A 811 -14.17 -10.40 -0.77
C ARG A 811 -15.10 -10.87 0.34
N ASP A 812 -16.29 -10.27 0.42
CA ASP A 812 -17.35 -10.71 1.32
C ASP A 812 -17.62 -12.22 1.18
N GLY A 813 -17.32 -12.99 2.24
CA GLY A 813 -17.77 -14.38 2.38
C GLY A 813 -16.69 -15.45 2.65
N GLU A 814 -15.40 -15.17 2.45
CA GLU A 814 -14.33 -16.12 2.79
C GLU A 814 -13.69 -15.79 4.15
N LYS A 815 -13.49 -16.82 4.99
CA LYS A 815 -12.68 -16.70 6.22
C LYS A 815 -11.22 -16.51 5.81
N CYS A 816 -10.74 -15.27 5.83
CA CYS A 816 -9.36 -14.97 5.47
C CYS A 816 -8.41 -15.65 6.47
N ALA A 817 -7.40 -16.37 5.96
CA ALA A 817 -6.15 -16.51 6.70
C ALA A 817 -5.60 -15.10 6.98
N HIS A 818 -4.85 -14.93 8.07
CA HIS A 818 -4.25 -13.64 8.39
C HIS A 818 -3.13 -13.38 7.37
N HIS A 819 -3.46 -12.68 6.27
CA HIS A 819 -2.49 -12.25 5.26
C HIS A 819 -1.55 -11.14 5.78
N SER A 820 -1.80 -10.62 6.98
CA SER A 820 -0.92 -9.70 7.70
C SER A 820 -0.06 -10.47 8.70
N HIS A 821 1.26 -10.27 8.60
CA HIS A 821 2.23 -10.70 9.60
C HIS A 821 2.11 -9.93 10.93
N HIS A 822 1.52 -8.74 10.91
CA HIS A 822 1.15 -8.02 12.13
C HIS A 822 -0.16 -8.57 12.69
N PHE A 823 -0.19 -8.84 13.99
CA PHE A 823 -1.40 -9.20 14.74
C PHE A 823 -1.61 -8.25 15.93
N SER A 824 -2.86 -8.07 16.35
CA SER A 824 -3.24 -7.24 17.50
C SER A 824 -4.53 -7.75 18.16
N LEU A 825 -4.53 -7.98 19.47
CA LEU A 825 -5.70 -8.31 20.29
C LEU A 825 -5.90 -7.26 21.40
N ASP A 826 -7.14 -6.85 21.65
CA ASP A 826 -7.49 -5.85 22.67
C ASP A 826 -8.01 -6.49 23.98
N ILE A 827 -7.76 -5.86 25.13
CA ILE A 827 -8.43 -6.21 26.39
C ILE A 827 -8.77 -4.97 27.22
N ASP A 828 -9.95 -5.00 27.85
CA ASP A 828 -10.49 -3.90 28.64
C ASP A 828 -10.30 -4.16 30.13
N VAL A 829 -9.56 -3.27 30.82
CA VAL A 829 -9.38 -3.31 32.28
C VAL A 829 -10.48 -2.50 32.96
N GLY A 830 -11.17 -3.12 33.92
CA GLY A 830 -12.23 -2.51 34.74
C GLY A 830 -11.63 -1.77 35.95
N CYS A 831 -12.20 -1.95 37.15
CA CYS A 831 -11.45 -1.61 38.36
C CYS A 831 -10.18 -2.47 38.49
N THR A 832 -9.11 -1.88 39.02
CA THR A 832 -7.89 -2.59 39.41
C THR A 832 -7.85 -2.80 40.93
N ASP A 833 -7.51 -4.02 41.38
CA ASP A 833 -7.45 -4.37 42.81
C ASP A 833 -6.23 -5.25 43.10
N LEU A 834 -5.26 -4.69 43.84
CA LEU A 834 -3.99 -5.36 44.18
C LEU A 834 -4.14 -6.51 45.18
N ASN A 835 -5.30 -6.66 45.84
CA ASN A 835 -5.55 -7.78 46.76
C ASN A 835 -6.09 -9.00 46.02
N GLU A 836 -6.89 -8.76 44.97
CA GLU A 836 -7.42 -9.81 44.09
C GLU A 836 -6.39 -10.20 43.02
N ASP A 837 -5.48 -9.27 42.65
CA ASP A 837 -4.36 -9.43 41.71
C ASP A 837 -4.74 -10.22 40.44
N LEU A 838 -5.81 -9.78 39.76
CA LEU A 838 -6.27 -10.42 38.52
C LEU A 838 -5.17 -10.43 37.43
N GLY A 839 -4.53 -9.28 37.22
CA GLY A 839 -3.59 -9.08 36.12
C GLY A 839 -4.24 -9.25 34.75
N VAL A 840 -3.41 -9.59 33.76
CA VAL A 840 -3.85 -10.12 32.45
C VAL A 840 -2.93 -11.28 32.09
N TRP A 841 -3.48 -12.45 31.80
CA TRP A 841 -2.69 -13.56 31.23
C TRP A 841 -2.60 -13.40 29.72
N VAL A 842 -1.37 -13.43 29.21
CA VAL A 842 -1.04 -13.58 27.79
C VAL A 842 -0.59 -15.02 27.60
N ILE A 843 -1.21 -15.76 26.67
CA ILE A 843 -0.85 -17.15 26.38
C ILE A 843 -0.77 -17.33 24.86
N PHE A 844 0.34 -17.89 24.38
CA PHE A 844 0.47 -18.49 23.06
C PHE A 844 0.46 -20.00 23.23
N LYS A 845 -0.34 -20.72 22.44
CA LYS A 845 -0.56 -22.16 22.58
C LYS A 845 -0.70 -22.83 21.23
N ILE A 846 -0.04 -23.98 21.07
CA ILE A 846 -0.20 -24.89 19.92
C ILE A 846 -0.49 -26.28 20.49
N LYS A 847 -1.55 -26.91 20.01
CA LYS A 847 -2.06 -28.20 20.52
C LYS A 847 -2.25 -29.26 19.42
N THR A 848 -1.73 -28.99 18.22
CA THR A 848 -1.79 -29.87 17.05
C THR A 848 -0.38 -30.27 16.63
N GLN A 849 -0.27 -31.40 15.91
CA GLN A 849 1.03 -31.95 15.49
C GLN A 849 1.67 -31.18 14.34
N ASP A 850 0.86 -30.70 13.38
CA ASP A 850 1.33 -29.92 12.22
C ASP A 850 1.44 -28.41 12.52
N GLY A 851 0.97 -27.97 13.69
CA GLY A 851 1.03 -26.58 14.13
C GLY A 851 2.46 -26.09 14.32
N HIS A 852 2.70 -24.80 14.08
CA HIS A 852 3.96 -24.12 14.35
C HIS A 852 3.74 -22.61 14.44
N ALA A 853 4.66 -21.87 15.06
CA ALA A 853 4.70 -20.41 14.91
C ALA A 853 6.10 -19.85 15.11
N ARG A 854 6.44 -18.82 14.34
CA ARG A 854 7.66 -18.02 14.48
C ARG A 854 7.27 -16.56 14.70
N LEU A 855 7.48 -16.06 15.92
CA LEU A 855 6.94 -14.77 16.36
C LEU A 855 7.90 -13.99 17.26
N GLY A 856 7.82 -12.66 17.20
CA GLY A 856 8.73 -11.74 17.88
C GLY A 856 8.17 -10.32 17.96
N ASN A 857 9.01 -9.37 18.42
CA ASN A 857 8.64 -7.96 18.63
C ASN A 857 7.32 -7.79 19.41
N LEU A 858 7.13 -8.60 20.46
CA LEU A 858 5.88 -8.62 21.24
C LEU A 858 5.76 -7.38 22.13
N GLU A 859 4.64 -6.68 22.02
CA GLU A 859 4.26 -5.54 22.85
C GLU A 859 2.96 -5.80 23.60
N PHE A 860 2.91 -5.49 24.90
CA PHE A 860 1.66 -5.24 25.62
C PHE A 860 1.68 -3.79 26.10
N LEU A 861 0.74 -2.96 25.62
CA LEU A 861 0.77 -1.51 25.82
C LEU A 861 -0.60 -0.92 26.17
N GLU A 862 -0.58 0.25 26.81
CA GLU A 862 -1.77 1.07 27.07
C GLU A 862 -2.22 1.77 25.78
N GLU A 863 -3.45 1.52 25.34
CA GLU A 863 -3.98 2.10 24.09
C GLU A 863 -4.74 3.41 24.38
N LYS A 864 -5.82 3.34 25.17
CA LYS A 864 -6.72 4.47 25.46
C LYS A 864 -7.63 4.26 26.68
N PRO A 865 -8.05 5.33 27.38
CA PRO A 865 -9.09 5.25 28.41
C PRO A 865 -10.44 4.77 27.84
N LEU A 866 -11.20 4.00 28.63
CA LEU A 866 -12.50 3.46 28.23
C LEU A 866 -13.61 4.49 28.39
N LEU A 867 -14.40 4.69 27.34
CA LEU A 867 -15.51 5.61 27.28
C LEU A 867 -16.75 4.93 26.67
N GLY A 868 -17.93 5.51 26.88
CA GLY A 868 -19.17 5.09 26.22
C GLY A 868 -19.51 3.61 26.45
N GLU A 869 -19.75 2.89 25.35
CA GLU A 869 -20.16 1.48 25.38
C GLU A 869 -19.09 0.55 25.95
N ALA A 870 -17.81 0.73 25.61
CA ALA A 870 -16.72 -0.12 26.10
C ALA A 870 -16.62 -0.05 27.64
N LEU A 871 -16.77 1.15 28.21
CA LEU A 871 -16.84 1.34 29.66
C LEU A 871 -18.06 0.65 30.30
N ALA A 872 -19.18 0.57 29.60
CA ALA A 872 -20.36 -0.17 30.06
C ALA A 872 -20.19 -1.69 29.96
N ARG A 873 -19.55 -2.19 28.89
CA ARG A 873 -19.25 -3.63 28.70
C ARG A 873 -18.26 -4.12 29.76
N VAL A 874 -17.16 -3.41 30.01
CA VAL A 874 -16.17 -3.82 31.02
C VAL A 874 -16.76 -3.87 32.43
N LYS A 875 -17.62 -2.90 32.80
CA LYS A 875 -18.31 -2.91 34.11
C LYS A 875 -19.28 -4.09 34.26
N ARG A 876 -19.92 -4.55 33.17
CA ARG A 876 -20.74 -5.77 33.19
C ARG A 876 -19.89 -7.03 33.28
N ALA A 877 -18.79 -7.11 32.53
CA ALA A 877 -17.86 -8.24 32.56
C ALA A 877 -17.26 -8.42 33.96
N GLU A 878 -16.77 -7.33 34.56
CA GLU A 878 -16.28 -7.30 35.94
C GLU A 878 -17.35 -7.76 36.94
N LYS A 879 -18.60 -7.29 36.83
CA LYS A 879 -19.67 -7.72 37.74
C LYS A 879 -20.04 -9.20 37.55
N LYS A 880 -20.21 -9.67 36.30
CA LYS A 880 -20.47 -11.09 35.97
C LYS A 880 -19.35 -12.00 36.47
N TRP A 881 -18.11 -11.54 36.43
CA TRP A 881 -16.97 -12.26 37.00
C TRP A 881 -17.03 -12.31 38.53
N ARG A 882 -17.30 -11.20 39.23
CA ARG A 882 -17.50 -11.22 40.70
C ARG A 882 -18.64 -12.15 41.12
N ASP A 883 -19.78 -12.14 40.41
CA ASP A 883 -20.91 -13.04 40.66
C ASP A 883 -20.52 -14.53 40.50
N LYS A 884 -19.65 -14.86 39.52
CA LYS A 884 -19.08 -16.21 39.37
C LYS A 884 -18.13 -16.57 40.52
N ARG A 885 -17.29 -15.63 40.98
CA ARG A 885 -16.33 -15.82 42.08
C ARG A 885 -17.04 -16.11 43.41
N GLU A 886 -18.05 -15.31 43.77
CA GLU A 886 -18.87 -15.52 44.97
C GLU A 886 -19.55 -16.90 44.95
N LYS A 887 -20.05 -17.34 43.78
CA LYS A 887 -20.64 -18.67 43.61
C LYS A 887 -19.59 -19.79 43.76
N LEU A 888 -18.43 -19.65 43.12
CA LEU A 888 -17.34 -20.63 43.17
C LEU A 888 -16.82 -20.80 44.60
N GLU A 889 -16.58 -19.70 45.32
CA GLU A 889 -16.13 -19.74 46.71
C GLU A 889 -17.11 -20.51 47.61
N TRP A 890 -18.42 -20.33 47.40
CA TRP A 890 -19.43 -21.09 48.12
C TRP A 890 -19.44 -22.59 47.77
N GLU A 891 -19.36 -22.94 46.47
CA GLU A 891 -19.29 -24.34 46.01
C GLU A 891 -18.01 -25.03 46.52
N THR A 892 -16.86 -24.36 46.44
CA THR A 892 -15.56 -24.86 46.90
C THR A 892 -15.55 -25.12 48.41
N ASN A 893 -16.13 -24.25 49.23
CA ASN A 893 -16.18 -24.46 50.68
C ASN A 893 -16.94 -25.75 51.07
N ILE A 894 -17.96 -26.13 50.30
CA ILE A 894 -18.70 -27.40 50.50
C ILE A 894 -17.82 -28.58 50.06
N VAL A 895 -17.31 -28.55 48.83
CA VAL A 895 -16.55 -29.67 48.26
C VAL A 895 -15.22 -29.91 48.99
N TYR A 896 -14.47 -28.85 49.32
CA TYR A 896 -13.23 -28.96 50.10
C TYR A 896 -13.49 -29.61 51.47
N LYS A 897 -14.62 -29.28 52.13
CA LYS A 897 -14.98 -29.90 53.39
C LYS A 897 -15.35 -31.38 53.22
N GLU A 898 -16.18 -31.73 52.25
CA GLU A 898 -16.53 -33.14 51.92
C GLU A 898 -15.29 -33.97 51.56
N ALA A 899 -14.35 -33.39 50.82
CA ALA A 899 -13.11 -34.02 50.41
C ALA A 899 -12.15 -34.17 51.60
N LYS A 900 -11.94 -33.11 52.38
CA LYS A 900 -11.07 -33.13 53.56
C LYS A 900 -11.56 -34.10 54.63
N GLU A 901 -12.87 -34.17 54.90
CA GLU A 901 -13.42 -35.16 55.84
C GLU A 901 -13.19 -36.60 55.35
N SER A 902 -13.25 -36.85 54.04
CA SER A 902 -12.90 -38.17 53.48
C SER A 902 -11.41 -38.47 53.46
N VAL A 903 -10.55 -37.49 53.22
CA VAL A 903 -9.09 -37.65 53.32
C VAL A 903 -8.67 -37.90 54.76
N ASP A 904 -9.14 -37.08 55.71
CA ASP A 904 -8.81 -37.22 57.13
C ASP A 904 -9.28 -38.57 57.71
N ALA A 905 -10.38 -39.14 57.20
CA ALA A 905 -10.90 -40.44 57.62
C ALA A 905 -10.01 -41.64 57.22
N LEU A 906 -9.10 -41.49 56.26
CA LEU A 906 -8.15 -42.56 55.86
C LEU A 906 -7.06 -42.79 56.93
N PHE A 907 -6.79 -41.79 57.78
CA PHE A 907 -5.64 -41.76 58.68
C PHE A 907 -6.04 -41.90 60.14
N VAL A 908 -5.11 -42.42 60.96
CA VAL A 908 -5.28 -42.55 62.42
C VAL A 908 -5.26 -41.19 63.12
N ASN A 909 -4.53 -40.22 62.55
CA ASN A 909 -4.28 -38.93 63.17
C ASN A 909 -4.02 -37.83 62.12
N SER A 910 -3.90 -36.57 62.59
CA SER A 910 -3.67 -35.38 61.78
C SER A 910 -2.19 -35.09 61.42
N GLN A 911 -1.26 -36.02 61.71
CA GLN A 911 0.10 -36.01 61.14
C GLN A 911 0.17 -36.75 59.80
N TYR A 912 -0.87 -37.51 59.42
CA TYR A 912 -0.93 -38.29 58.18
C TYR A 912 0.17 -39.36 58.06
N ASP A 913 0.63 -39.92 59.20
CA ASP A 913 1.76 -40.86 59.28
C ASP A 913 1.36 -42.35 59.27
N ARG A 914 0.09 -42.67 59.54
CA ARG A 914 -0.49 -44.02 59.50
C ARG A 914 -1.92 -44.00 58.99
N LEU A 915 -2.25 -44.96 58.12
CA LEU A 915 -3.63 -45.30 57.74
C LEU A 915 -4.35 -46.04 58.87
N GLN A 916 -5.69 -45.93 58.93
CA GLN A 916 -6.50 -46.83 59.75
C GLN A 916 -6.34 -48.28 59.25
N ALA A 917 -6.44 -49.26 60.16
CA ALA A 917 -6.24 -50.68 59.82
C ALA A 917 -7.31 -51.24 58.84
N ASP A 918 -8.51 -50.69 58.87
CA ASP A 918 -9.66 -51.03 58.03
C ASP A 918 -9.72 -50.24 56.70
N THR A 919 -8.97 -49.15 56.57
CA THR A 919 -8.89 -48.38 55.32
C THR A 919 -8.33 -49.26 54.21
N ASN A 920 -9.07 -49.41 53.11
CA ASN A 920 -8.69 -50.19 51.92
C ASN A 920 -8.51 -49.28 50.69
N ILE A 921 -7.99 -49.82 49.59
CA ILE A 921 -7.69 -49.03 48.38
C ILE A 921 -8.93 -48.31 47.80
N ALA A 922 -10.11 -48.94 47.86
CA ALA A 922 -11.36 -48.36 47.40
C ALA A 922 -11.79 -47.13 48.22
N MET A 923 -11.47 -47.08 49.52
CA MET A 923 -11.66 -45.90 50.35
C MET A 923 -10.73 -44.75 49.94
N ILE A 924 -9.47 -45.06 49.59
CA ILE A 924 -8.52 -44.05 49.09
C ILE A 924 -9.02 -43.47 47.76
N HIS A 925 -9.38 -44.32 46.79
CA HIS A 925 -9.98 -43.89 45.52
C HIS A 925 -11.27 -43.07 45.70
N ALA A 926 -12.10 -43.39 46.70
CA ALA A 926 -13.33 -42.65 46.98
C ALA A 926 -13.07 -41.26 47.60
N ALA A 927 -12.02 -41.10 48.41
CA ALA A 927 -11.57 -39.81 48.92
C ALA A 927 -10.93 -38.98 47.80
N ASP A 928 -10.06 -39.60 47.01
CA ASP A 928 -9.37 -39.03 45.86
C ASP A 928 -10.35 -38.42 44.84
N LYS A 929 -11.38 -39.18 44.48
CA LYS A 929 -12.51 -38.72 43.66
C LYS A 929 -13.22 -37.48 44.21
N ARG A 930 -13.22 -37.25 45.53
CA ARG A 930 -13.81 -36.04 46.14
C ARG A 930 -12.86 -34.85 46.06
N VAL A 931 -11.55 -35.05 46.22
CA VAL A 931 -10.52 -34.01 45.99
C VAL A 931 -10.65 -33.49 44.56
N HIS A 932 -10.74 -34.41 43.60
CA HIS A 932 -10.93 -34.15 42.18
C HIS A 932 -12.25 -33.43 41.81
N ARG A 933 -13.19 -33.20 42.74
CA ARG A 933 -14.39 -32.38 42.50
C ARG A 933 -14.16 -30.88 42.72
N ILE A 934 -13.00 -30.47 43.25
CA ILE A 934 -12.65 -29.06 43.45
C ILE A 934 -12.39 -28.41 42.07
N ARG A 935 -13.24 -27.45 41.70
CA ARG A 935 -13.18 -26.76 40.40
C ARG A 935 -12.17 -25.61 40.41
N GLU A 936 -11.65 -25.25 39.23
CA GLU A 936 -10.67 -24.16 39.08
C GLU A 936 -9.43 -24.30 39.99
N ALA A 937 -8.97 -25.55 40.17
CA ALA A 937 -7.63 -25.84 40.70
C ALA A 937 -6.55 -25.35 39.73
N TYR A 938 -6.76 -25.54 38.42
CA TYR A 938 -5.96 -24.98 37.34
C TYR A 938 -6.84 -24.19 36.35
N LEU A 939 -6.22 -23.39 35.49
CA LEU A 939 -6.94 -22.62 34.46
C LEU A 939 -7.38 -23.52 33.28
N PRO A 940 -8.65 -23.51 32.85
CA PRO A 940 -9.15 -24.38 31.78
C PRO A 940 -8.44 -24.20 30.44
N GLU A 941 -8.04 -22.97 30.10
CA GLU A 941 -7.36 -22.65 28.85
C GLU A 941 -5.94 -23.23 28.80
N LEU A 942 -5.26 -23.33 29.94
CA LEU A 942 -3.93 -23.92 30.08
C LEU A 942 -3.68 -24.42 31.52
N SER A 943 -3.85 -25.72 31.74
CA SER A 943 -3.83 -26.39 33.07
C SER A 943 -2.46 -26.44 33.77
N VAL A 944 -1.45 -25.71 33.27
CA VAL A 944 -0.19 -25.44 34.00
C VAL A 944 -0.25 -24.14 34.81
N ILE A 945 -1.26 -23.30 34.57
CA ILE A 945 -1.46 -22.04 35.28
C ILE A 945 -2.33 -22.35 36.52
N PRO A 946 -1.85 -22.07 37.75
CA PRO A 946 -2.64 -22.24 38.96
C PRO A 946 -3.94 -21.43 38.91
N GLY A 947 -5.05 -22.10 39.15
CA GLY A 947 -6.34 -21.48 39.41
C GLY A 947 -6.45 -21.03 40.86
N VAL A 948 -7.61 -20.49 41.25
CA VAL A 948 -7.77 -19.96 42.62
C VAL A 948 -7.77 -21.06 43.68
N ASN A 949 -8.17 -22.28 43.30
CA ASN A 949 -8.26 -23.40 44.24
C ASN A 949 -7.02 -24.32 44.19
N ALA A 950 -5.94 -23.94 43.49
CA ALA A 950 -4.71 -24.74 43.37
C ALA A 950 -4.17 -25.20 44.73
N GLY A 951 -3.89 -24.27 45.64
CA GLY A 951 -3.21 -24.61 46.91
C GLY A 951 -4.03 -25.51 47.85
N ILE A 952 -5.36 -25.41 47.87
CA ILE A 952 -6.22 -26.29 48.68
C ILE A 952 -6.41 -27.68 48.06
N PHE A 953 -6.25 -27.77 46.74
CA PHE A 953 -6.31 -29.00 45.99
C PHE A 953 -4.99 -29.75 46.11
N GLU A 954 -3.85 -29.09 45.87
CA GLU A 954 -2.49 -29.64 46.05
C GLU A 954 -2.26 -30.15 47.49
N GLU A 955 -2.82 -29.46 48.51
CA GLU A 955 -2.80 -29.90 49.91
C GLU A 955 -3.48 -31.27 50.11
N LEU A 956 -4.63 -31.50 49.46
CA LEU A 956 -5.41 -32.72 49.60
C LEU A 956 -4.88 -33.84 48.69
N GLU A 957 -4.47 -33.52 47.47
CA GLU A 957 -3.77 -34.40 46.53
C GLU A 957 -2.49 -34.97 47.17
N GLY A 958 -1.65 -34.13 47.77
CA GLY A 958 -0.44 -34.59 48.47
C GLY A 958 -0.72 -35.58 49.60
N ARG A 959 -1.87 -35.44 50.29
CA ARG A 959 -2.33 -36.41 51.30
C ARG A 959 -2.84 -37.70 50.69
N ILE A 960 -3.49 -37.66 49.53
CA ILE A 960 -3.88 -38.87 48.79
C ILE A 960 -2.63 -39.66 48.34
N PHE A 961 -1.61 -39.00 47.76
CA PHE A 961 -0.36 -39.67 47.43
C PHE A 961 0.35 -40.26 48.66
N THR A 962 0.25 -39.57 49.80
CA THR A 962 0.73 -40.11 51.09
C THR A 962 -0.08 -41.36 51.50
N ALA A 963 -1.40 -41.38 51.29
CA ALA A 963 -2.25 -42.53 51.58
C ALA A 963 -1.88 -43.75 50.71
N TYR A 964 -1.76 -43.59 49.38
CA TYR A 964 -1.29 -44.68 48.51
C TYR A 964 0.11 -45.18 48.91
N SER A 965 1.04 -44.28 49.24
CA SER A 965 2.40 -44.64 49.68
C SER A 965 2.39 -45.45 50.99
N LEU A 966 1.51 -45.12 51.93
CA LEU A 966 1.34 -45.88 53.18
C LEU A 966 0.62 -47.22 52.98
N TYR A 967 -0.26 -47.31 51.97
CA TYR A 967 -0.97 -48.53 51.60
C TYR A 967 -0.01 -49.60 51.03
N ASP A 968 0.86 -49.22 50.09
CA ASP A 968 1.92 -50.11 49.59
C ASP A 968 2.91 -50.47 50.72
N ALA A 969 3.40 -49.48 51.48
CA ALA A 969 4.41 -49.70 52.51
C ALA A 969 3.99 -50.62 53.68
N ARG A 970 2.68 -50.78 53.93
CA ARG A 970 2.16 -51.72 54.95
C ARG A 970 1.85 -53.12 54.39
N ASN A 971 1.77 -53.27 53.07
CA ASN A 971 1.43 -54.52 52.42
C ASN A 971 2.62 -55.48 52.41
N VAL A 972 2.43 -56.71 52.88
CA VAL A 972 3.48 -57.75 52.85
C VAL A 972 3.57 -58.41 51.47
N ILE A 973 2.48 -58.37 50.68
CA ILE A 973 2.47 -58.72 49.25
C ILE A 973 3.16 -57.59 48.47
N LYS A 974 4.11 -57.96 47.61
CA LYS A 974 4.84 -56.98 46.79
C LYS A 974 4.07 -56.70 45.52
N ASN A 975 3.90 -55.41 45.17
CA ASN A 975 3.18 -54.98 43.98
C ASN A 975 1.75 -55.58 43.96
N GLY A 976 1.11 -55.58 45.13
CA GLY A 976 -0.24 -56.09 45.33
C GLY A 976 -1.34 -55.16 44.79
N ASP A 977 -0.96 -53.98 44.31
CA ASP A 977 -1.75 -52.96 43.64
C ASP A 977 -1.52 -52.94 42.11
N PHE A 978 -0.67 -53.84 41.59
CA PHE A 978 -0.31 -53.97 40.17
C PHE A 978 0.25 -52.70 39.49
N ASN A 979 0.61 -51.67 40.27
CA ASN A 979 1.11 -50.39 39.74
C ASN A 979 2.49 -50.52 39.07
N ASN A 980 3.20 -51.63 39.28
CA ASN A 980 4.42 -52.00 38.55
C ASN A 980 4.16 -53.16 37.57
N GLY A 981 2.94 -53.27 37.06
CA GLY A 981 2.49 -54.38 36.20
C GLY A 981 2.52 -55.71 36.95
N LEU A 982 3.11 -56.74 36.33
CA LEU A 982 3.22 -58.09 36.90
C LEU A 982 4.56 -58.34 37.62
N LEU A 983 5.28 -57.29 38.01
CA LEU A 983 6.54 -57.43 38.76
C LEU A 983 6.29 -58.13 40.11
N CYS A 984 7.21 -59.01 40.51
CA CYS A 984 7.11 -59.87 41.71
C CYS A 984 5.98 -60.93 41.70
N TRP A 985 5.16 -61.04 40.65
CA TRP A 985 4.21 -62.13 40.48
C TRP A 985 4.76 -63.22 39.55
N ASN A 986 4.35 -64.46 39.79
CA ASN A 986 4.60 -65.63 38.95
C ASN A 986 3.35 -65.93 38.12
N LEU A 987 3.51 -66.33 36.86
CA LEU A 987 2.42 -66.37 35.89
C LEU A 987 2.32 -67.73 35.19
N LYS A 988 1.09 -68.22 35.04
CA LYS A 988 0.66 -69.26 34.09
C LYS A 988 -0.55 -68.71 33.31
N GLY A 989 -0.69 -69.08 32.04
CA GLY A 989 -1.74 -68.55 31.16
C GLY A 989 -1.48 -67.11 30.69
N HIS A 990 -2.47 -66.50 30.04
CA HIS A 990 -2.46 -65.10 29.61
C HIS A 990 -3.17 -64.23 30.64
N VAL A 991 -2.45 -63.21 31.13
CA VAL A 991 -2.93 -62.24 32.11
C VAL A 991 -2.37 -60.88 31.72
N ASP A 992 -3.20 -59.85 31.78
CA ASP A 992 -2.82 -58.48 31.49
C ASP A 992 -3.03 -57.58 32.72
N VAL A 993 -2.43 -56.39 32.69
CA VAL A 993 -2.69 -55.32 33.66
C VAL A 993 -3.13 -54.09 32.89
N GLU A 994 -4.32 -53.59 33.20
CA GLU A 994 -4.91 -52.42 32.54
C GLU A 994 -4.90 -51.22 33.49
N GLU A 995 -4.42 -50.07 33.01
CA GLU A 995 -4.59 -48.79 33.71
C GLU A 995 -6.02 -48.29 33.49
N GLN A 996 -6.87 -48.36 34.52
CA GLN A 996 -8.28 -47.98 34.39
C GLN A 996 -8.56 -46.50 34.71
N ASN A 997 -7.79 -45.86 35.60
CA ASN A 997 -7.92 -44.44 35.95
C ASN A 997 -6.74 -43.96 36.81
N ASN A 998 -6.14 -42.81 36.50
CA ASN A 998 -5.20 -42.06 37.35
C ASN A 998 -4.33 -42.90 38.32
N HIS A 999 -3.30 -43.58 37.81
CA HIS A 999 -2.40 -44.45 38.59
C HIS A 999 -3.08 -45.64 39.32
N ARG A 1000 -4.26 -46.09 38.84
CA ARG A 1000 -4.90 -47.35 39.22
C ARG A 1000 -4.70 -48.39 38.13
N SER A 1001 -3.76 -49.29 38.34
CA SER A 1001 -3.61 -50.53 37.59
C SER A 1001 -4.52 -51.61 38.15
N VAL A 1002 -5.17 -52.40 37.29
CA VAL A 1002 -5.93 -53.59 37.71
C VAL A 1002 -5.43 -54.82 36.97
N LEU A 1003 -5.34 -55.93 37.69
CA LEU A 1003 -5.04 -57.24 37.13
C LEU A 1003 -6.29 -57.79 36.42
N VAL A 1004 -6.17 -58.14 35.14
CA VAL A 1004 -7.24 -58.79 34.38
C VAL A 1004 -6.85 -60.25 34.14
N VAL A 1005 -7.64 -61.17 34.70
CA VAL A 1005 -7.55 -62.62 34.47
C VAL A 1005 -8.70 -63.02 33.53
N PRO A 1006 -8.48 -63.07 32.20
CA PRO A 1006 -9.53 -63.25 31.19
C PRO A 1006 -9.88 -64.71 30.89
N GLU A 1007 -9.14 -65.67 31.45
CA GLU A 1007 -9.26 -67.09 31.15
C GLU A 1007 -8.99 -67.95 32.40
N TRP A 1008 -9.79 -69.01 32.59
CA TRP A 1008 -9.75 -69.88 33.78
C TRP A 1008 -8.48 -70.73 33.89
N GLU A 1009 -7.75 -70.94 32.79
CA GLU A 1009 -6.44 -71.59 32.79
C GLU A 1009 -5.30 -70.68 33.27
N ALA A 1010 -5.56 -69.39 33.50
CA ALA A 1010 -4.56 -68.45 34.00
C ALA A 1010 -4.48 -68.44 35.54
N GLU A 1011 -3.26 -68.33 36.04
CA GLU A 1011 -2.93 -68.38 37.47
C GLU A 1011 -1.80 -67.39 37.76
N VAL A 1012 -2.03 -66.50 38.73
CA VAL A 1012 -1.07 -65.48 39.17
C VAL A 1012 -0.71 -65.73 40.62
N SER A 1013 0.54 -66.08 40.92
CA SER A 1013 0.94 -66.52 42.26
C SER A 1013 2.17 -65.79 42.82
N GLN A 1014 2.25 -65.61 44.14
CA GLN A 1014 3.40 -65.03 44.83
C GLN A 1014 3.73 -65.82 46.09
N GLU A 1015 5.01 -66.21 46.25
CA GLU A 1015 5.54 -66.69 47.54
C GLU A 1015 5.83 -65.48 48.44
N VAL A 1016 5.13 -65.42 49.57
CA VAL A 1016 5.24 -64.33 50.56
C VAL A 1016 5.87 -64.90 51.84
N ARG A 1017 6.83 -64.16 52.42
CA ARG A 1017 7.40 -64.52 53.72
C ARG A 1017 6.61 -63.89 54.85
N VAL A 1018 6.27 -64.71 55.84
CA VAL A 1018 5.47 -64.35 57.00
C VAL A 1018 6.16 -64.78 58.30
N CYS A 1019 5.68 -64.29 59.43
CA CYS A 1019 6.13 -64.69 60.76
C CYS A 1019 5.20 -65.78 61.32
N PRO A 1020 5.67 -67.02 61.55
CA PRO A 1020 4.86 -68.09 62.11
C PRO A 1020 4.18 -67.66 63.42
N GLY A 1021 2.89 -67.97 63.57
CA GLY A 1021 2.12 -67.68 64.78
C GLY A 1021 1.79 -66.20 65.01
N ARG A 1022 1.97 -65.32 64.01
CA ARG A 1022 1.31 -64.01 63.96
C ARG A 1022 -0.01 -64.12 63.20
N GLY A 1023 -0.98 -63.27 63.52
CA GLY A 1023 -2.18 -63.10 62.70
C GLY A 1023 -1.94 -62.14 61.55
N TYR A 1024 -2.50 -62.44 60.38
CA TYR A 1024 -2.50 -61.60 59.20
C TYR A 1024 -3.93 -61.40 58.69
N ILE A 1025 -4.22 -60.28 58.05
CA ILE A 1025 -5.47 -60.05 57.31
C ILE A 1025 -5.13 -60.13 55.82
N LEU A 1026 -5.69 -61.11 55.12
CA LEU A 1026 -5.73 -61.11 53.65
C LEU A 1026 -6.97 -60.32 53.24
N ARG A 1027 -6.79 -59.23 52.50
CA ARG A 1027 -7.88 -58.40 51.97
C ARG A 1027 -7.73 -58.24 50.46
N VAL A 1028 -8.82 -58.46 49.74
CA VAL A 1028 -8.86 -58.42 48.28
C VAL A 1028 -9.97 -57.48 47.85
N THR A 1029 -9.64 -56.54 46.97
CA THR A 1029 -10.62 -55.69 46.27
C THR A 1029 -10.67 -56.15 44.82
N ALA A 1030 -11.80 -56.70 44.39
CA ALA A 1030 -11.94 -57.30 43.06
C ALA A 1030 -13.39 -57.30 42.55
N TYR A 1031 -13.55 -57.48 41.24
CA TYR A 1031 -14.81 -57.56 40.51
C TYR A 1031 -14.82 -58.81 39.64
N LYS A 1032 -15.98 -59.49 39.57
CA LYS A 1032 -16.19 -60.66 38.71
C LYS A 1032 -17.13 -60.33 37.55
N GLU A 1033 -16.61 -60.44 36.34
CA GLU A 1033 -17.33 -60.31 35.08
C GLU A 1033 -17.63 -61.69 34.48
N GLY A 1034 -18.80 -61.86 33.84
CA GLY A 1034 -19.23 -63.15 33.30
C GLY A 1034 -19.75 -64.12 34.37
N TYR A 1035 -19.74 -65.42 34.09
CA TYR A 1035 -20.22 -66.46 35.02
C TYR A 1035 -19.10 -66.88 36.01
N GLY A 1036 -19.29 -67.97 36.74
CA GLY A 1036 -18.27 -68.54 37.62
C GLY A 1036 -17.88 -67.70 38.83
N GLU A 1037 -16.74 -68.06 39.41
CA GLU A 1037 -16.12 -67.43 40.58
C GLU A 1037 -14.70 -66.95 40.22
N GLY A 1038 -14.27 -65.85 40.82
CA GLY A 1038 -12.86 -65.46 40.93
C GLY A 1038 -12.38 -65.81 42.33
N CYS A 1039 -11.19 -66.39 42.45
CA CYS A 1039 -10.66 -66.90 43.70
C CYS A 1039 -9.29 -66.27 43.98
N VAL A 1040 -9.10 -65.79 45.21
CA VAL A 1040 -7.76 -65.57 45.76
C VAL A 1040 -7.56 -66.53 46.92
N THR A 1041 -6.64 -67.47 46.78
CA THR A 1041 -6.31 -68.47 47.79
C THR A 1041 -5.03 -68.07 48.53
N ILE A 1042 -4.93 -68.48 49.80
CA ILE A 1042 -3.69 -68.41 50.58
C ILE A 1042 -3.43 -69.77 51.21
N HIS A 1043 -2.22 -70.31 51.04
CA HIS A 1043 -1.88 -71.66 51.52
C HIS A 1043 -0.44 -71.86 51.97
N GLU A 1044 -0.23 -72.96 52.69
CA GLU A 1044 1.07 -73.51 53.10
C GLU A 1044 1.25 -74.95 52.54
N ILE A 1045 2.45 -75.53 52.67
CA ILE A 1045 2.77 -76.86 52.10
C ILE A 1045 1.92 -78.00 52.69
N GLU A 1046 1.42 -77.86 53.93
CA GLU A 1046 0.64 -78.88 54.63
C GLU A 1046 -0.68 -78.28 55.17
N ASP A 1047 -1.83 -78.76 54.67
CA ASP A 1047 -3.22 -78.64 55.15
C ASP A 1047 -3.80 -77.28 55.65
N ASN A 1048 -3.07 -76.15 55.55
CA ASN A 1048 -3.54 -74.82 55.95
C ASN A 1048 -3.87 -73.93 54.72
N THR A 1049 -5.08 -74.04 54.18
CA THR A 1049 -5.54 -73.29 52.99
C THR A 1049 -6.84 -72.54 53.28
N ASP A 1050 -6.88 -71.26 52.91
CA ASP A 1050 -8.07 -70.40 52.96
C ASP A 1050 -8.33 -69.72 51.59
N GLU A 1051 -9.57 -69.29 51.34
CA GLU A 1051 -9.98 -68.75 50.04
C GLU A 1051 -10.96 -67.56 50.13
N LEU A 1052 -10.72 -66.52 49.33
CA LEU A 1052 -11.65 -65.41 49.08
C LEU A 1052 -12.28 -65.56 47.70
N LYS A 1053 -13.59 -65.86 47.68
CA LYS A 1053 -14.39 -66.08 46.47
C LYS A 1053 -15.20 -64.86 46.06
N PHE A 1054 -15.21 -64.55 44.78
CA PHE A 1054 -15.91 -63.44 44.15
C PHE A 1054 -16.81 -63.96 43.02
N SER A 1055 -18.12 -63.89 43.23
CA SER A 1055 -19.14 -64.23 42.24
C SER A 1055 -20.16 -63.10 42.13
N ASN A 1056 -20.89 -63.05 41.03
CA ASN A 1056 -21.94 -62.05 40.79
C ASN A 1056 -23.37 -62.62 40.96
N CYS A 1057 -23.49 -63.88 41.39
CA CYS A 1057 -24.75 -64.52 41.74
C CYS A 1057 -25.11 -64.26 43.20
N VAL A 1058 -26.33 -63.79 43.43
CA VAL A 1058 -26.84 -63.40 44.76
C VAL A 1058 -26.95 -64.61 45.69
N GLU A 1059 -26.29 -64.55 46.86
CA GLU A 1059 -26.63 -65.44 47.98
C GLU A 1059 -28.01 -65.07 48.53
N GLU A 1060 -28.97 -66.00 48.48
CA GLU A 1060 -30.33 -65.79 48.99
C GLU A 1060 -30.36 -65.77 50.53
N GLU A 1061 -30.15 -64.60 51.14
CA GLU A 1061 -30.52 -64.41 52.56
C GLU A 1061 -32.05 -64.39 52.73
N VAL A 1062 -32.56 -65.41 53.42
CA VAL A 1062 -33.99 -65.55 53.76
C VAL A 1062 -34.39 -64.52 54.83
N TYR A 1063 -35.08 -63.45 54.42
CA TYR A 1063 -35.79 -62.56 55.33
C TYR A 1063 -37.32 -62.63 55.17
N PRO A 1064 -38.08 -62.78 56.28
CA PRO A 1064 -39.53 -62.83 56.22
C PRO A 1064 -40.17 -61.43 56.12
N ASN A 1065 -40.66 -61.11 54.92
CA ASN A 1065 -41.82 -60.26 54.59
C ASN A 1065 -41.98 -58.84 55.18
N ASN A 1066 -42.38 -57.96 54.24
CA ASN A 1066 -43.14 -56.70 54.37
C ASN A 1066 -42.33 -55.44 54.73
N THR A 1067 -42.38 -54.34 53.96
CA THR A 1067 -43.35 -53.98 52.89
C THR A 1067 -42.82 -52.95 51.86
N VAL A 1068 -43.06 -53.23 50.56
CA VAL A 1068 -43.54 -52.28 49.52
C VAL A 1068 -42.57 -51.13 49.13
N THR A 1069 -41.57 -51.35 48.25
CA THR A 1069 -41.57 -51.39 46.75
C THR A 1069 -41.49 -50.03 46.02
N CYS A 1070 -40.33 -49.74 45.40
CA CYS A 1070 -40.04 -49.81 43.94
C CYS A 1070 -41.26 -49.90 42.97
N ASN A 1071 -41.28 -49.48 41.70
CA ASN A 1071 -40.34 -48.88 40.74
C ASN A 1071 -41.22 -48.29 39.58
N ASP A 1072 -40.81 -47.84 38.38
CA ASP A 1072 -39.53 -47.84 37.63
C ASP A 1072 -39.49 -46.69 36.59
N TYR A 1073 -38.41 -46.58 35.81
CA TYR A 1073 -38.36 -45.87 34.52
C TYR A 1073 -38.44 -46.84 33.33
N THR A 1074 -39.21 -46.50 32.28
CA THR A 1074 -38.68 -46.22 30.92
C THR A 1074 -39.82 -45.89 29.94
N ALA A 1075 -39.46 -45.33 28.78
CA ALA A 1075 -40.35 -44.54 27.93
C ALA A 1075 -41.02 -45.32 26.78
N THR A 1076 -42.20 -44.84 26.35
CA THR A 1076 -42.49 -44.56 24.92
C THR A 1076 -43.72 -43.67 24.73
N GLN A 1077 -43.54 -42.59 23.97
CA GLN A 1077 -44.41 -41.88 22.99
C GLN A 1077 -45.95 -41.79 23.09
N GLU A 1078 -46.44 -40.64 22.58
CA GLU A 1078 -47.79 -40.36 22.01
C GLU A 1078 -49.00 -40.28 22.96
N GLU A 1079 -50.00 -39.39 22.81
CA GLU A 1079 -50.14 -38.13 22.04
C GLU A 1079 -51.41 -37.36 22.54
N TYR A 1080 -51.48 -36.02 22.40
CA TYR A 1080 -52.66 -35.14 22.62
C TYR A 1080 -53.38 -35.14 24.01
N GLY A 1081 -54.03 -34.06 24.46
CA GLY A 1081 -54.19 -32.69 23.94
C GLY A 1081 -55.26 -31.89 24.71
N GLY A 1082 -55.19 -30.54 24.67
CA GLY A 1082 -56.14 -29.63 25.34
C GLY A 1082 -55.45 -28.63 26.28
N ALA A 1083 -55.01 -27.42 25.91
CA ALA A 1083 -55.47 -26.38 24.97
C ALA A 1083 -56.48 -25.35 25.56
N TYR A 1084 -56.25 -24.07 25.21
CA TYR A 1084 -57.11 -22.87 25.41
C TYR A 1084 -57.17 -22.24 26.82
N THR A 1085 -57.22 -20.92 27.03
CA THR A 1085 -57.13 -19.68 26.18
C THR A 1085 -56.77 -18.51 27.13
N SER A 1086 -55.90 -17.53 26.82
CA SER A 1086 -55.88 -16.46 25.80
C SER A 1086 -56.77 -15.22 26.06
N ARG A 1087 -56.13 -14.02 26.14
CA ARG A 1087 -56.55 -12.61 25.87
C ARG A 1087 -55.77 -11.64 26.78
N ASN A 1088 -54.67 -11.00 26.33
CA ASN A 1088 -54.52 -9.83 25.44
C ASN A 1088 -54.98 -8.47 26.00
N HIS A 1089 -54.05 -7.51 26.10
CA HIS A 1089 -54.02 -6.11 25.59
C HIS A 1089 -52.76 -5.41 26.17
N GLY A 1090 -51.97 -4.58 25.48
CA GLY A 1090 -51.97 -4.20 24.05
C GLY A 1090 -51.53 -2.75 23.80
N TYR A 1091 -50.23 -2.50 23.60
CA TYR A 1091 -49.61 -1.35 22.89
C TYR A 1091 -48.10 -1.68 22.71
N GLY A 1092 -47.43 -1.54 21.57
CA GLY A 1092 -47.89 -1.18 20.22
C GLY A 1092 -47.09 -0.04 19.59
N LYS A 1093 -46.01 -0.37 18.84
CA LYS A 1093 -45.58 0.34 17.62
C LYS A 1093 -44.48 -0.43 16.88
N SER A 1094 -44.72 -0.66 15.60
CA SER A 1094 -43.75 -1.15 14.61
C SER A 1094 -43.37 -0.01 13.67
N TYR A 1095 -42.19 -0.12 13.05
CA TYR A 1095 -41.88 0.50 11.76
C TYR A 1095 -40.92 -0.41 10.99
N GLU A 1096 -41.35 -0.88 9.82
CA GLU A 1096 -40.49 -1.36 8.75
C GLU A 1096 -40.44 -0.31 7.65
N SER A 1097 -39.27 -0.09 7.05
CA SER A 1097 -39.10 -0.15 5.58
C SER A 1097 -37.64 0.11 5.15
N ASN A 1098 -37.11 -0.82 4.36
CA ASN A 1098 -35.93 -0.74 3.46
C ASN A 1098 -35.35 0.66 3.14
N SER A 1099 -34.01 0.80 3.14
CA SER A 1099 -33.18 0.56 1.93
C SER A 1099 -31.75 1.14 2.02
N SER A 1100 -30.76 0.36 1.55
CA SER A 1100 -29.47 0.76 0.93
C SER A 1100 -28.46 1.74 1.60
N VAL A 1101 -27.17 1.41 1.39
CA VAL A 1101 -25.94 2.23 1.53
C VAL A 1101 -25.12 2.08 2.85
N GLN A 1102 -24.22 1.09 2.82
CA GLN A 1102 -22.74 1.14 2.96
C GLN A 1102 -22.02 1.86 4.13
N ALA A 1103 -21.03 1.13 4.68
CA ALA A 1103 -19.89 1.52 5.52
C ALA A 1103 -20.16 2.02 6.97
N ASP A 1104 -19.80 1.19 7.96
CA ASP A 1104 -18.57 1.41 8.74
C ASP A 1104 -18.24 0.18 9.61
N TYR A 1105 -16.97 0.09 10.05
CA TYR A 1105 -16.33 -1.03 10.75
C TYR A 1105 -17.22 -1.72 11.81
N ALA A 1106 -17.70 -2.92 11.49
CA ALA A 1106 -18.15 -3.90 12.47
C ALA A 1106 -17.07 -4.97 12.62
N SER A 1107 -16.26 -4.86 13.67
CA SER A 1107 -15.40 -5.97 14.13
C SER A 1107 -16.30 -7.17 14.44
N VAL A 1108 -16.25 -8.20 13.61
CA VAL A 1108 -17.05 -9.43 13.77
C VAL A 1108 -16.45 -10.28 14.88
N TYR A 1109 -16.56 -9.78 16.11
CA TYR A 1109 -16.40 -10.60 17.29
C TYR A 1109 -17.61 -11.55 17.34
N GLU A 1110 -17.37 -12.82 17.00
CA GLU A 1110 -18.21 -13.90 17.49
C GLU A 1110 -18.12 -13.90 19.03
N GLU A 1111 -18.97 -13.09 19.68
CA GLU A 1111 -19.42 -13.32 21.06
C GLU A 1111 -20.26 -14.61 21.04
N LYS A 1112 -19.58 -15.74 20.76
CA LYS A 1112 -20.17 -17.06 20.73
C LYS A 1112 -20.83 -17.27 22.08
N ALA A 1113 -22.12 -17.55 22.00
CA ALA A 1113 -23.01 -17.66 23.16
C ALA A 1113 -22.33 -18.42 24.30
N ASP A 1114 -22.45 -17.89 25.52
CA ASP A 1114 -22.05 -18.57 26.75
C ASP A 1114 -22.50 -20.04 26.69
N THR A 1115 -21.59 -20.95 26.34
CA THR A 1115 -21.87 -22.38 26.46
C THR A 1115 -21.78 -22.69 27.95
N ASP A 1116 -22.92 -22.56 28.63
CA ASP A 1116 -23.20 -23.13 29.96
C ASP A 1116 -23.30 -24.68 29.89
N GLY A 1117 -22.55 -25.25 28.94
CA GLY A 1117 -22.38 -26.66 28.70
C GLY A 1117 -21.02 -27.06 29.22
N ARG A 1118 -21.04 -27.76 30.35
CA ARG A 1118 -20.11 -28.80 30.78
C ARG A 1118 -19.09 -29.18 29.69
N ARG A 1119 -17.96 -28.47 29.64
CA ARG A 1119 -16.76 -28.88 28.91
C ARG A 1119 -15.87 -29.58 29.92
N ASP A 1120 -16.11 -30.87 30.08
CA ASP A 1120 -15.17 -31.75 30.74
C ASP A 1120 -13.89 -31.75 29.87
N ASN A 1121 -12.79 -31.24 30.43
CA ASN A 1121 -11.55 -31.02 29.71
C ASN A 1121 -10.72 -32.31 29.79
N HIS A 1122 -10.76 -33.16 28.75
CA HIS A 1122 -10.12 -34.49 28.79
C HIS A 1122 -8.60 -34.45 29.08
N CYS A 1123 -7.98 -33.28 28.97
CA CYS A 1123 -6.59 -33.04 29.30
C CYS A 1123 -6.31 -32.68 30.76
N GLU A 1124 -7.35 -32.44 31.57
CA GLU A 1124 -7.24 -32.63 33.01
C GLU A 1124 -7.12 -34.14 33.28
N SER A 1125 -7.95 -34.98 32.65
CA SER A 1125 -7.96 -36.46 32.78
C SER A 1125 -6.60 -37.12 32.51
N ASN A 1126 -5.88 -36.70 31.46
CA ASN A 1126 -4.54 -37.24 31.11
C ASN A 1126 -3.38 -36.76 32.01
N ARG A 1127 -3.63 -35.88 32.98
CA ARG A 1127 -2.73 -35.64 34.14
C ARG A 1127 -3.19 -36.37 35.40
N GLY A 1128 -4.14 -37.30 35.25
CA GLY A 1128 -4.86 -37.97 36.33
C GLY A 1128 -6.24 -37.35 36.63
N TYR A 1129 -6.45 -36.10 36.24
CA TYR A 1129 -7.51 -35.27 36.79
C TYR A 1129 -8.83 -35.32 36.03
N GLY A 1130 -9.50 -36.48 36.13
CA GLY A 1130 -10.94 -36.57 35.92
C GLY A 1130 -11.37 -37.22 34.62
N ASP A 1131 -11.41 -38.55 34.62
CA ASP A 1131 -12.68 -39.20 34.29
C ASP A 1131 -12.93 -40.35 35.27
N TYR A 1132 -13.22 -40.01 36.55
CA TYR A 1132 -13.69 -40.99 37.52
C TYR A 1132 -15.07 -41.52 37.10
N THR A 1133 -15.07 -42.48 36.19
CA THR A 1133 -15.95 -43.63 36.31
C THR A 1133 -15.88 -44.06 37.79
N PRO A 1134 -17.02 -44.11 38.52
CA PRO A 1134 -16.99 -44.74 39.84
C PRO A 1134 -16.44 -46.15 39.68
N LEU A 1135 -15.86 -46.73 40.73
CA LEU A 1135 -15.73 -48.18 40.84
C LEU A 1135 -17.04 -48.78 40.27
N PRO A 1136 -17.01 -49.47 39.10
CA PRO A 1136 -18.23 -50.09 38.59
C PRO A 1136 -18.78 -50.96 39.72
N ALA A 1137 -20.10 -50.91 39.91
CA ALA A 1137 -20.74 -51.28 41.18
C ALA A 1137 -20.60 -52.77 41.61
N GLY A 1138 -19.77 -53.54 40.91
CA GLY A 1138 -19.34 -54.89 41.25
C GLY A 1138 -17.93 -55.02 41.84
N TYR A 1139 -17.11 -53.97 42.00
CA TYR A 1139 -15.88 -54.08 42.82
C TYR A 1139 -16.28 -54.21 44.30
N VAL A 1140 -15.91 -55.35 44.90
CA VAL A 1140 -16.18 -55.70 46.30
C VAL A 1140 -14.85 -55.88 47.01
N THR A 1141 -14.76 -55.42 48.26
CA THR A 1141 -13.66 -55.77 49.16
C THR A 1141 -14.09 -56.92 50.08
N LYS A 1142 -13.34 -58.02 50.09
CA LYS A 1142 -13.50 -59.13 51.04
C LYS A 1142 -12.21 -59.33 51.83
N GLU A 1143 -12.31 -59.80 53.07
CA GLU A 1143 -11.16 -60.09 53.92
C GLU A 1143 -11.34 -61.36 54.75
N LEU A 1144 -10.23 -61.98 55.13
CA LEU A 1144 -10.16 -63.07 56.10
C LEU A 1144 -8.93 -62.93 57.01
N GLU A 1145 -9.00 -63.49 58.21
CA GLU A 1145 -7.86 -63.60 59.13
C GLU A 1145 -7.12 -64.91 58.87
N TYR A 1146 -5.82 -64.84 58.60
CA TYR A 1146 -4.96 -65.99 58.29
C TYR A 1146 -3.82 -66.11 59.32
N PHE A 1147 -3.55 -67.33 59.77
CA PHE A 1147 -2.55 -67.63 60.80
C PHE A 1147 -1.57 -68.69 60.28
N PRO A 1148 -0.41 -68.28 59.72
CA PRO A 1148 0.57 -69.22 59.17
C PRO A 1148 1.29 -70.02 60.26
N GLU A 1149 1.44 -71.32 60.04
CA GLU A 1149 2.25 -72.22 60.88
C GLU A 1149 3.74 -72.20 60.49
N THR A 1150 4.06 -71.74 59.28
CA THR A 1150 5.40 -71.71 58.68
C THR A 1150 5.86 -70.29 58.32
N ASP A 1151 7.07 -70.14 57.76
CA ASP A 1151 7.65 -68.85 57.38
C ASP A 1151 7.33 -68.43 55.92
N LYS A 1152 6.49 -69.20 55.22
CA LYS A 1152 6.12 -69.03 53.82
C LYS A 1152 4.66 -69.34 53.56
N VAL A 1153 3.98 -68.42 52.88
CA VAL A 1153 2.65 -68.65 52.31
C VAL A 1153 2.68 -68.40 50.81
N TRP A 1154 1.82 -69.08 50.07
CA TRP A 1154 1.55 -68.81 48.67
C TRP A 1154 0.21 -68.12 48.56
N VAL A 1155 0.19 -66.97 47.88
CA VAL A 1155 -1.04 -66.29 47.48
C VAL A 1155 -1.24 -66.55 46.00
N GLU A 1156 -2.38 -67.12 45.62
CA GLU A 1156 -2.69 -67.45 44.22
C GLU A 1156 -4.02 -66.81 43.80
N ILE A 1157 -4.04 -66.22 42.62
CA ILE A 1157 -5.21 -65.58 42.00
C ILE A 1157 -5.56 -66.40 40.76
N GLY A 1158 -6.82 -66.79 40.63
CA GLY A 1158 -7.35 -67.50 39.47
C GLY A 1158 -8.85 -67.36 39.36
N GLU A 1159 -9.45 -67.97 38.34
CA GLU A 1159 -10.90 -67.93 38.13
C GLU A 1159 -11.43 -69.22 37.49
N THR A 1160 -12.74 -69.47 37.60
CA THR A 1160 -13.34 -70.74 37.15
C THR A 1160 -13.90 -70.71 35.71
N GLU A 1161 -14.33 -69.53 35.27
CA GLU A 1161 -14.83 -69.16 33.94
C GLU A 1161 -15.20 -67.66 33.98
N GLY A 1162 -15.11 -66.94 32.86
CA GLY A 1162 -15.52 -65.52 32.79
C GLY A 1162 -14.32 -64.58 32.67
N THR A 1163 -14.32 -63.50 33.44
CA THR A 1163 -13.14 -62.64 33.60
C THR A 1163 -13.11 -62.10 35.03
N PHE A 1164 -11.98 -62.23 35.71
CA PHE A 1164 -11.79 -61.75 37.07
C PHE A 1164 -10.83 -60.57 37.09
N ILE A 1165 -11.28 -59.44 37.64
CA ILE A 1165 -10.55 -58.17 37.64
C ILE A 1165 -10.21 -57.79 39.08
N VAL A 1166 -8.92 -57.79 39.42
CA VAL A 1166 -8.43 -57.54 40.78
C VAL A 1166 -7.76 -56.17 40.85
N ASP A 1167 -8.27 -55.32 41.74
CA ASP A 1167 -7.78 -53.96 42.01
C ASP A 1167 -6.58 -54.02 42.97
N SER A 1168 -6.73 -54.76 44.07
CA SER A 1168 -5.62 -55.00 44.98
C SER A 1168 -5.75 -56.30 45.76
N VAL A 1169 -4.60 -56.89 46.09
CA VAL A 1169 -4.43 -57.95 47.08
C VAL A 1169 -3.46 -57.44 48.15
N GLU A 1170 -3.93 -57.29 49.39
CA GLU A 1170 -3.10 -56.91 50.52
C GLU A 1170 -3.07 -57.98 51.61
N LEU A 1171 -1.88 -58.22 52.17
CA LEU A 1171 -1.68 -59.07 53.35
C LEU A 1171 -1.06 -58.21 54.45
N LEU A 1172 -1.82 -57.96 55.50
CA LEU A 1172 -1.46 -57.03 56.59
C LEU A 1172 -1.17 -57.79 57.88
N LEU A 1173 -0.18 -57.37 58.66
CA LEU A 1173 0.05 -57.91 60.00
C LEU A 1173 -0.99 -57.36 60.99
N MET A 1174 -1.58 -58.22 61.81
CA MET A 1174 -2.48 -57.80 62.90
C MET A 1174 -1.67 -57.24 64.08
N GLU A 1175 -1.48 -55.91 64.11
CA GLU A 1175 -0.95 -55.16 65.25
C GLU A 1175 -1.83 -53.91 65.53
N GLU A 1176 -2.23 -53.74 66.80
CA GLU A 1176 -2.99 -52.56 67.31
C GLU A 1176 -2.07 -51.32 67.53
#